data_AF-A0A2E0QHZ6-F1
#
_entry.id   AF-A0A2E0QHZ6-F1
#
_cell.length_a   1.000
_cell.length_b   1.000
_cell.length_c   1.000
_cell.angle_alpha   90.00
_cell.angle_beta   90.00
_cell.angle_gamma   90.00
#
_symmetry.space_group_name_H-M   'P 1'
#
loop_
_entity.id
_entity.type
_entity.pdbx_description
1 polymer ?
#
loop_
_entity_poly.entity_id
_entity_poly.type
_entity_poly.pdbx_seq_one_letter_code
_entity_poly.pdbx_strand_id
1 'polypeptide(L)'
;MDSELHVFIIWKKARHKTEEILSDLKKKFELLQVYEVNWSSEFFSDNMSRFYGVNLPPGAFKADQHDFGPFLLCIIEDKNPTYDNRETAKGETYVNINIFDAKQTYRSWTGGGNHIHASNTTEEAEHDLVLLLGKNLKDVRNSLSEKWNSKIETINSDLVGSKGWKNTSQLFYVLNATVNYVILRNFENIPELDISALNSDIDILTNQVEEIRFITNGKKILEEKKQEFHLVKIENKDVLFHVGEQYYDPKWVNDILDRKILYQHEFYIPTDKDYFYSLLYRSLVQKPMVPEDHIEKLVNFSTKLKINNLTRENFSTDNVIIEILDAYMREMEYEYMPRGYSTFYNSEVVDFAIEKREYRMFLEKLETKNWLEVAAEVYQNKPWSYAMLTSQNRADFLFLLDIKKDDLALVIGADLGQIAVPLSRFCNVIAIENDPDKISIMKIIAKQENRNNIEFLNSEIYNTKFDTDKFDLVIINGFEKINSSENRDQMKNQQELLNESYRILKFDGTLYFDALNKFGLQYLLGENVDGLQDYVYLESDISKSIFETETGEKLKTLHHGKKEFEEMILKSGFKDVNFYGNLRDHRLPFAWVDLSTNKSSMFVANNLYFLDEFDTSNQTSSKYNEKLKHLYKIFSEHLPNLYSSYSMVAQK
;
A
#
# COMPACT_ATOMS: atom_id res chain seq x y z
N MET A 1 40.33 -13.83 -16.54
CA MET A 1 38.98 -13.54 -17.04
C MET A 1 38.81 -14.31 -18.32
N ASP A 2 37.59 -14.78 -18.59
CA ASP A 2 37.25 -15.41 -19.87
C ASP A 2 37.19 -14.35 -20.97
N SER A 3 37.23 -14.76 -22.24
CA SER A 3 37.14 -13.83 -23.36
C SER A 3 35.72 -13.27 -23.52
N GLU A 4 35.63 -12.00 -23.91
CA GLU A 4 34.37 -11.24 -24.00
C GLU A 4 34.09 -10.82 -25.44
N LEU A 5 32.83 -10.99 -25.87
CA LEU A 5 32.35 -10.51 -27.17
C LEU A 5 31.86 -9.07 -27.03
N HIS A 6 32.31 -8.21 -27.93
CA HIS A 6 31.87 -6.82 -28.01
C HIS A 6 31.59 -6.42 -29.46
N VAL A 7 30.95 -5.28 -29.62
CA VAL A 7 30.63 -4.71 -30.92
C VAL A 7 31.19 -3.31 -31.08
N PHE A 8 31.59 -2.99 -32.30
CA PHE A 8 31.85 -1.63 -32.75
C PHE A 8 30.94 -1.29 -33.92
N ILE A 9 30.26 -0.15 -33.85
CA ILE A 9 29.46 0.38 -34.93
C ILE A 9 30.17 1.58 -35.56
N ILE A 10 30.45 1.46 -36.85
CA ILE A 10 31.02 2.53 -37.68
C ILE A 10 29.87 3.14 -38.49
N TRP A 11 29.30 4.23 -37.97
CA TRP A 11 28.21 4.94 -38.63
C TRP A 11 28.67 5.54 -39.97
N LYS A 12 27.73 5.83 -40.87
CA LYS A 12 28.02 6.31 -42.23
C LYS A 12 29.09 7.41 -42.31
N LYS A 13 29.05 8.41 -41.43
CA LYS A 13 30.03 9.52 -41.42
C LYS A 13 31.46 9.08 -41.09
N ALA A 14 31.62 8.03 -40.29
CA ALA A 14 32.93 7.45 -39.96
C ALA A 14 33.44 6.48 -41.05
N ARG A 15 32.64 6.12 -42.06
CA ARG A 15 33.02 5.12 -43.07
C ARG A 15 34.26 5.52 -43.89
N HIS A 16 34.59 6.80 -44.00
CA HIS A 16 35.82 7.26 -44.63
C HIS A 16 37.11 6.81 -43.90
N LYS A 17 36.99 6.31 -42.66
CA LYS A 17 38.06 5.71 -41.84
C LYS A 17 37.95 4.19 -41.67
N THR A 18 37.11 3.52 -42.46
CA THR A 18 36.82 2.08 -42.30
C THR A 18 38.09 1.23 -42.29
N GLU A 19 38.98 1.40 -43.27
CA GLU A 19 40.19 0.58 -43.41
C GLU A 19 41.14 0.76 -42.23
N GLU A 20 41.34 2.00 -41.76
CA GLU A 20 42.21 2.27 -40.62
C GLU A 20 41.63 1.68 -39.32
N ILE A 21 40.32 1.81 -39.11
CA ILE A 21 39.64 1.27 -37.92
C ILE A 21 39.67 -0.26 -37.94
N LEU A 22 39.32 -0.91 -39.05
CA LEU A 22 39.36 -2.38 -39.15
C LEU A 22 40.78 -2.94 -38.99
N SER A 23 41.79 -2.23 -39.51
CA SER A 23 43.20 -2.61 -39.32
C SER A 23 43.62 -2.55 -37.85
N ASP A 24 43.20 -1.52 -37.12
CA ASP A 24 43.52 -1.37 -35.69
C ASP A 24 42.74 -2.37 -34.82
N LEU A 25 41.45 -2.59 -35.12
CA LEU A 25 40.63 -3.61 -34.45
C LEU A 25 41.29 -4.99 -34.54
N LYS A 26 41.77 -5.40 -35.73
CA LYS A 26 42.50 -6.67 -35.93
C LYS A 26 43.80 -6.77 -35.14
N LYS A 27 44.43 -5.64 -34.80
CA LYS A 27 45.68 -5.61 -34.01
C LYS A 27 45.39 -5.75 -32.52
N LYS A 28 44.28 -5.18 -32.04
CA LYS A 28 43.92 -5.13 -30.62
C LYS A 28 43.05 -6.30 -30.17
N PHE A 29 42.20 -6.81 -31.06
CA PHE A 29 41.17 -7.81 -30.76
C PHE A 29 41.12 -8.91 -31.81
N GLU A 30 40.46 -10.02 -31.50
CA GLU A 30 40.11 -11.01 -32.50
C GLU A 30 38.84 -10.55 -33.22
N LEU A 31 38.99 -10.03 -34.44
CA LEU A 31 37.86 -9.64 -35.29
C LEU A 31 37.19 -10.90 -35.87
N LEU A 32 35.93 -11.13 -35.51
CA LEU A 32 35.18 -12.34 -35.86
C LEU A 32 34.33 -12.16 -37.11
N GLN A 33 33.61 -11.03 -37.20
CA GLN A 33 32.70 -10.77 -38.32
C GLN A 33 32.47 -9.27 -38.52
N VAL A 34 32.23 -8.89 -39.78
CA VAL A 34 31.84 -7.53 -40.15
C VAL A 34 30.60 -7.57 -41.04
N TYR A 35 29.54 -6.92 -40.58
CA TYR A 35 28.32 -6.74 -41.36
C TYR A 35 28.19 -5.30 -41.84
N GLU A 36 27.73 -5.11 -43.07
CA GLU A 36 27.17 -3.84 -43.54
C GLU A 36 25.65 -3.88 -43.37
N VAL A 37 25.16 -3.13 -42.38
CA VAL A 37 23.74 -3.12 -42.00
C VAL A 37 23.04 -1.97 -42.71
N ASN A 38 21.93 -2.29 -43.37
CA ASN A 38 21.06 -1.34 -44.05
C ASN A 38 19.69 -1.35 -43.39
N TRP A 39 19.39 -0.28 -42.65
CA TRP A 39 18.05 0.04 -42.18
C TRP A 39 17.24 0.72 -43.28
N SER A 40 15.93 0.50 -43.27
CA SER A 40 15.04 1.24 -44.15
C SER A 40 14.92 2.70 -43.68
N SER A 41 14.73 3.62 -44.64
CA SER A 41 14.59 5.05 -44.32
C SER A 41 13.34 5.35 -43.51
N GLU A 42 12.29 4.53 -43.65
CA GLU A 42 11.03 4.63 -42.93
C GLU A 42 11.22 4.42 -41.42
N PHE A 43 11.96 3.37 -41.01
CA PHE A 43 12.12 3.00 -39.60
C PHE A 43 13.38 3.57 -38.95
N PHE A 44 14.21 4.36 -39.66
CA PHE A 44 15.51 4.79 -39.14
C PHE A 44 15.41 5.60 -37.82
N SER A 45 14.47 6.56 -37.73
CA SER A 45 14.30 7.38 -36.51
C SER A 45 13.84 6.55 -35.32
N ASP A 46 12.93 5.60 -35.56
CA ASP A 46 12.42 4.70 -34.53
C ASP A 46 13.50 3.71 -34.10
N ASN A 47 14.25 3.15 -35.06
CA ASN A 47 15.40 2.29 -34.77
C ASN A 47 16.45 3.00 -33.92
N MET A 48 16.78 4.27 -34.21
CA MET A 48 17.70 5.05 -33.38
C MET A 48 17.16 5.25 -31.96
N SER A 49 15.88 5.62 -31.83
CA SER A 49 15.24 5.83 -30.52
C SER A 49 15.23 4.53 -29.70
N ARG A 50 14.91 3.41 -30.35
CA ARG A 50 14.86 2.08 -29.73
C ARG A 50 16.23 1.55 -29.34
N PHE A 51 17.23 1.74 -30.21
CA PHE A 51 18.59 1.25 -29.99
C PHE A 51 19.26 1.96 -28.80
N TYR A 52 19.09 3.28 -28.67
CA TYR A 52 19.72 4.07 -27.63
C TYR A 52 18.85 4.33 -26.39
N GLY A 53 17.55 3.98 -26.42
CA GLY A 53 16.62 4.17 -25.31
C GLY A 53 16.28 5.64 -25.03
N VAL A 54 16.13 6.46 -26.09
CA VAL A 54 15.83 7.89 -25.96
C VAL A 54 14.62 8.26 -26.82
N ASN A 55 13.62 8.92 -26.24
CA ASN A 55 12.49 9.48 -26.99
C ASN A 55 13.01 10.66 -27.81
N LEU A 56 13.28 10.43 -29.08
CA LEU A 56 13.66 11.49 -30.01
C LEU A 56 12.38 12.06 -30.63
N PRO A 57 12.12 13.37 -30.54
CA PRO A 57 11.02 13.97 -31.28
C PRO A 57 11.12 13.61 -32.77
N PRO A 58 10.00 13.46 -33.51
CA PRO A 58 10.05 13.25 -34.96
C PRO A 58 10.90 14.35 -35.62
N GLY A 59 12.04 13.98 -36.21
CA GLY A 59 12.99 14.93 -36.81
C GLY A 59 13.95 15.65 -35.85
N ALA A 60 14.08 15.22 -34.59
CA ALA A 60 15.00 15.83 -33.61
C ALA A 60 16.46 15.46 -33.79
N PHE A 61 16.75 14.35 -34.48
CA PHE A 61 17.92 14.41 -35.35
C PHE A 61 17.59 15.41 -36.45
N LYS A 62 18.06 16.65 -36.28
CA LYS A 62 18.66 17.30 -37.46
C LYS A 62 19.48 16.21 -38.11
N ALA A 63 19.16 15.88 -39.35
CA ALA A 63 19.67 14.76 -40.12
C ALA A 63 21.20 14.81 -40.39
N ASP A 64 21.96 15.43 -39.50
CA ASP A 64 23.28 16.01 -39.72
C ASP A 64 24.38 15.33 -38.89
N GLN A 65 24.10 14.50 -37.88
CA GLN A 65 25.17 13.80 -37.13
C GLN A 65 25.45 12.37 -37.62
N HIS A 66 24.45 11.68 -38.15
CA HIS A 66 24.58 10.36 -38.77
C HIS A 66 23.78 10.39 -40.07
N ASP A 67 24.36 10.85 -41.16
CA ASP A 67 23.65 10.88 -42.45
C ASP A 67 23.05 9.48 -42.71
N PHE A 68 21.79 9.41 -43.13
CA PHE A 68 21.10 8.17 -43.49
C PHE A 68 21.96 7.30 -44.41
N GLY A 69 22.15 6.02 -44.07
CA GLY A 69 22.79 5.04 -44.95
C GLY A 69 23.49 3.90 -44.21
N PRO A 70 24.11 2.97 -44.96
CA PRO A 70 24.73 1.78 -44.40
C PRO A 70 25.80 2.12 -43.37
N PHE A 71 25.82 1.33 -42.29
CA PHE A 71 26.85 1.36 -41.27
C PHE A 71 27.50 -0.02 -41.13
N LEU A 72 28.69 -0.08 -40.54
CA LEU A 72 29.33 -1.37 -40.24
C LEU A 72 29.07 -1.76 -38.80
N LEU A 73 28.68 -3.01 -38.60
CA LEU A 73 28.70 -3.70 -37.32
C LEU A 73 29.91 -4.64 -37.31
N CYS A 74 30.89 -4.37 -36.46
CA CYS A 74 32.07 -5.20 -36.28
C CYS A 74 31.91 -5.98 -34.98
N ILE A 75 31.92 -7.31 -35.06
CA ILE A 75 31.88 -8.19 -33.89
C ILE A 75 33.30 -8.64 -33.60
N ILE A 76 33.77 -8.35 -32.39
CA ILE A 76 35.12 -8.67 -31.94
C ILE A 76 35.07 -9.51 -30.67
N GLU A 77 36.17 -10.20 -30.40
CA GLU A 77 36.43 -10.83 -29.12
C GLU A 77 37.68 -10.22 -28.48
N ASP A 78 37.51 -9.72 -27.26
CA ASP A 78 38.61 -9.36 -26.38
C ASP A 78 39.03 -10.60 -25.58
N LYS A 79 40.25 -11.08 -25.85
CA LYS A 79 40.79 -12.26 -25.17
C LYS A 79 41.26 -11.97 -23.75
N ASN A 80 41.55 -10.71 -23.43
CA ASN A 80 42.11 -10.31 -22.14
C ASN A 80 41.43 -9.04 -21.65
N PRO A 81 40.12 -9.11 -21.34
CA PRO A 81 39.38 -7.93 -20.88
C PRO A 81 39.99 -7.39 -19.60
N THR A 82 40.06 -6.07 -19.52
CA THR A 82 40.50 -5.33 -18.34
C THR A 82 39.42 -4.33 -18.00
N TYR A 83 39.02 -4.27 -16.73
CA TYR A 83 37.97 -3.37 -16.28
C TYR A 83 38.49 -2.32 -15.31
N ASP A 84 37.96 -1.11 -15.45
CA ASP A 84 38.21 0.03 -14.57
C ASP A 84 37.07 1.04 -14.72
N ASN A 85 37.02 2.01 -13.81
CA ASN A 85 36.09 3.11 -13.92
C ASN A 85 36.53 4.11 -14.99
N ARG A 86 35.58 4.55 -15.81
CA ARG A 86 35.76 5.62 -16.82
C ARG A 86 34.58 6.57 -16.78
N GLU A 87 34.84 7.84 -17.05
CA GLU A 87 33.80 8.84 -17.15
C GLU A 87 33.08 8.73 -18.51
N THR A 88 31.78 8.52 -18.46
CA THR A 88 30.91 8.34 -19.62
C THR A 88 29.81 9.40 -19.65
N ALA A 89 28.99 9.43 -20.71
CA ALA A 89 27.82 10.31 -20.77
C ALA A 89 26.78 9.99 -19.67
N LYS A 90 26.83 8.80 -19.06
CA LYS A 90 25.97 8.38 -17.94
C LYS A 90 26.64 8.58 -16.57
N GLY A 91 27.79 9.26 -16.51
CA GLY A 91 28.62 9.39 -15.31
C GLY A 91 29.75 8.37 -15.27
N GLU A 92 30.38 8.21 -14.11
CA GLU A 92 31.43 7.22 -13.89
C GLU A 92 30.84 5.79 -13.99
N THR A 93 31.42 4.95 -14.83
CA THR A 93 30.91 3.60 -15.10
C THR A 93 32.08 2.60 -15.16
N TYR A 94 31.88 1.41 -14.59
CA TYR A 94 32.83 0.31 -14.65
C TYR A 94 32.70 -0.40 -16.00
N VAL A 95 33.74 -0.34 -16.83
CA VAL A 95 33.70 -0.76 -18.23
C VAL A 95 34.94 -1.54 -18.63
N ASN A 96 34.85 -2.31 -19.71
CA ASN A 96 36.03 -2.88 -20.36
C ASN A 96 36.85 -1.73 -21.00
N ILE A 97 38.00 -1.42 -20.41
CA ILE A 97 38.82 -0.27 -20.80
C ILE A 97 39.46 -0.45 -22.18
N ASN A 98 39.74 -1.69 -22.60
CA ASN A 98 40.30 -1.95 -23.93
C ASN A 98 39.31 -1.47 -25.01
N ILE A 99 38.03 -1.79 -24.81
CA ILE A 99 36.94 -1.39 -25.70
C ILE A 99 36.71 0.11 -25.62
N PHE A 100 36.62 0.66 -24.41
CA PHE A 100 36.39 2.08 -24.20
C PHE A 100 37.48 2.95 -24.85
N ASP A 101 38.76 2.63 -24.61
CA ASP A 101 39.90 3.40 -25.12
C ASP A 101 40.03 3.27 -26.65
N ALA A 102 39.73 2.08 -27.21
CA ALA A 102 39.64 1.90 -28.65
C ALA A 102 38.51 2.76 -29.26
N LYS A 103 37.33 2.80 -28.63
CA LYS A 103 36.22 3.67 -29.03
C LYS A 103 36.64 5.15 -29.03
N GLN A 104 37.30 5.63 -27.98
CA GLN A 104 37.78 7.03 -27.91
C GLN A 104 38.80 7.32 -29.01
N THR A 105 39.72 6.38 -29.25
CA THR A 105 40.69 6.46 -30.35
C THR A 105 39.98 6.65 -31.69
N TYR A 106 39.02 5.79 -32.01
CA TYR A 106 38.30 5.85 -33.28
C TYR A 106 37.44 7.10 -33.42
N ARG A 107 36.81 7.59 -32.33
CA ARG A 107 36.12 8.88 -32.32
C ARG A 107 37.07 10.03 -32.66
N SER A 108 38.29 10.03 -32.14
CA SER A 108 39.30 11.06 -32.45
C SER A 108 39.69 11.04 -33.94
N TRP A 109 39.77 9.87 -34.55
CA TRP A 109 40.14 9.71 -35.97
C TRP A 109 39.06 10.21 -36.93
N THR A 110 37.81 10.21 -36.49
CA THR A 110 36.65 10.55 -37.33
C THR A 110 36.13 11.97 -37.09
N GLY A 111 36.90 12.82 -36.39
CA GLY A 111 36.51 14.21 -36.12
C GLY A 111 35.66 14.43 -34.86
N GLY A 112 35.64 13.46 -33.93
CA GLY A 112 34.90 13.52 -32.67
C GLY A 112 33.43 13.08 -32.79
N GLY A 113 32.64 13.42 -31.76
CA GLY A 113 31.20 13.16 -31.72
C GLY A 113 30.79 11.69 -31.56
N ASN A 114 29.58 11.37 -32.02
CA ASN A 114 28.93 10.05 -31.85
C ASN A 114 29.11 9.12 -33.07
N HIS A 115 30.02 9.41 -34.00
CA HIS A 115 30.18 8.63 -35.24
C HIS A 115 30.66 7.19 -35.04
N ILE A 116 31.16 6.85 -33.85
CA ILE A 116 31.52 5.49 -33.42
C ILE A 116 30.74 5.15 -32.14
N HIS A 117 30.07 3.99 -32.16
CA HIS A 117 29.50 3.34 -30.98
C HIS A 117 30.26 2.06 -30.67
N ALA A 118 30.37 1.70 -29.39
CA ALA A 118 30.91 0.41 -28.97
C ALA A 118 30.27 -0.01 -27.64
N SER A 119 30.03 -1.31 -27.49
CA SER A 119 29.51 -1.90 -26.26
C SER A 119 30.61 -1.99 -25.21
N ASN A 120 30.58 -1.12 -24.20
CA ASN A 120 31.65 -1.02 -23.21
C ASN A 120 31.52 -2.10 -22.11
N THR A 121 30.39 -2.80 -22.08
CA THR A 121 30.13 -3.94 -21.21
C THR A 121 29.52 -5.09 -22.01
N THR A 122 29.49 -6.28 -21.41
CA THR A 122 28.84 -7.46 -21.98
C THR A 122 27.33 -7.28 -22.13
N GLU A 123 26.69 -6.54 -21.22
CA GLU A 123 25.26 -6.24 -21.27
C GLU A 123 24.93 -5.31 -22.44
N GLU A 124 25.75 -4.30 -22.70
CA GLU A 124 25.60 -3.46 -23.90
C GLU A 124 25.82 -4.31 -25.17
N ALA A 125 26.74 -5.27 -25.16
CA ALA A 125 27.02 -6.13 -26.31
C ALA A 125 25.83 -7.06 -26.60
N GLU A 126 25.25 -7.65 -25.55
CA GLU A 126 24.03 -8.45 -25.58
C GLU A 126 22.87 -7.67 -26.17
N HIS A 127 22.61 -6.47 -25.65
CA HIS A 127 21.58 -5.56 -26.15
C HIS A 127 21.76 -5.19 -27.62
N ASP A 128 22.96 -4.78 -28.01
CA ASP A 128 23.24 -4.34 -29.37
C ASP A 128 23.04 -5.49 -30.37
N LEU A 129 23.60 -6.67 -30.07
CA LEU A 129 23.55 -7.84 -30.96
C LEU A 129 22.13 -8.37 -31.11
N VAL A 130 21.37 -8.49 -30.01
CA VAL A 130 20.03 -9.05 -30.08
C VAL A 130 19.08 -8.13 -30.84
N LEU A 131 19.24 -6.81 -30.72
CA LEU A 131 18.43 -5.85 -31.48
C LEU A 131 18.80 -5.82 -32.98
N LEU A 132 20.10 -5.84 -33.30
CA LEU A 132 20.59 -5.72 -34.68
C LEU A 132 20.47 -7.03 -35.48
N LEU A 133 20.67 -8.17 -34.83
CA LEU A 133 20.77 -9.48 -35.48
C LEU A 133 19.66 -10.45 -35.07
N GLY A 134 18.85 -10.11 -34.06
CA GLY A 134 17.85 -11.04 -33.51
C GLY A 134 18.45 -12.23 -32.78
N LYS A 135 19.72 -12.12 -32.32
CA LYS A 135 20.48 -13.19 -31.67
C LYS A 135 21.22 -12.66 -30.44
N ASN A 136 21.07 -13.37 -29.33
CA ASN A 136 21.80 -13.13 -28.09
C ASN A 136 23.30 -13.47 -28.23
N LEU A 137 24.14 -13.09 -27.26
CA LEU A 137 25.59 -13.31 -27.29
C LEU A 137 25.94 -14.78 -27.50
N LYS A 138 25.22 -15.69 -26.84
CA LYS A 138 25.46 -17.13 -26.93
C LYS A 138 25.22 -17.66 -28.35
N ASP A 139 24.12 -17.27 -28.97
CA ASP A 139 23.74 -17.72 -30.31
C ASP A 139 24.62 -17.07 -31.39
N VAL A 140 25.04 -15.81 -31.18
CA VAL A 140 26.07 -15.18 -32.01
C VAL A 140 27.37 -15.98 -31.92
N ARG A 141 27.89 -16.22 -30.71
CA ARG A 141 29.14 -16.97 -30.49
C ARG A 141 29.11 -18.35 -31.13
N ASN A 142 27.99 -19.08 -31.02
CA ASN A 142 27.83 -20.40 -31.64
C ASN A 142 27.76 -20.36 -33.18
N SER A 143 27.42 -19.23 -33.76
CA SER A 143 27.25 -19.07 -35.21
C SER A 143 28.47 -18.48 -35.94
N LEU A 144 29.41 -17.89 -35.21
CA LEU A 144 30.59 -17.24 -35.78
C LEU A 144 31.80 -18.19 -35.85
N SER A 145 32.63 -18.00 -36.87
CA SER A 145 33.96 -18.62 -36.95
C SER A 145 34.97 -17.90 -36.06
N GLU A 146 36.03 -18.60 -35.63
CA GLU A 146 37.09 -18.00 -34.79
C GLU A 146 37.81 -16.81 -35.44
N LYS A 147 37.84 -16.70 -36.78
CA LYS A 147 38.50 -15.57 -37.47
C LYS A 147 37.69 -15.03 -38.64
N TRP A 148 37.65 -13.70 -38.75
CA TRP A 148 37.01 -13.03 -39.88
C TRP A 148 37.71 -13.33 -41.22
N ASN A 149 36.94 -13.76 -42.20
CA ASN A 149 37.38 -14.09 -43.56
C ASN A 149 37.68 -12.86 -44.45
N SER A 150 37.74 -11.66 -43.87
CA SER A 150 37.92 -10.37 -44.57
C SER A 150 36.83 -10.02 -45.59
N LYS A 151 35.65 -10.66 -45.51
CA LYS A 151 34.47 -10.33 -46.31
C LYS A 151 33.45 -9.59 -45.45
N ILE A 152 33.00 -8.42 -45.92
CA ILE A 152 31.88 -7.71 -45.31
C ILE A 152 30.59 -8.31 -45.85
N GLU A 153 29.71 -8.77 -44.96
CA GLU A 153 28.40 -9.33 -45.32
C GLU A 153 27.30 -8.29 -45.21
N THR A 154 26.45 -8.17 -46.23
CA THR A 154 25.35 -7.20 -46.21
C THR A 154 24.13 -7.77 -45.50
N ILE A 155 23.59 -7.04 -44.52
CA ILE A 155 22.31 -7.30 -43.87
C ILE A 155 21.35 -6.18 -44.25
N ASN A 156 20.21 -6.53 -44.86
CA ASN A 156 19.12 -5.61 -45.17
C ASN A 156 17.95 -5.89 -44.22
N SER A 157 18.04 -5.38 -43.00
CA SER A 157 17.03 -5.56 -41.95
C SER A 157 17.05 -4.38 -41.00
N ASP A 158 15.87 -3.86 -40.67
CA ASP A 158 15.65 -2.99 -39.52
C ASP A 158 15.85 -3.77 -38.20
N LEU A 159 15.81 -3.07 -37.06
CA LEU A 159 15.86 -3.74 -35.75
C LEU A 159 14.73 -4.77 -35.63
N VAL A 160 15.01 -5.86 -34.92
CA VAL A 160 13.98 -6.85 -34.56
C VAL A 160 12.80 -6.14 -33.86
N GLY A 161 11.57 -6.54 -34.18
CA GLY A 161 10.35 -5.91 -33.64
C GLY A 161 9.95 -4.55 -34.26
N SER A 162 10.72 -3.99 -35.19
CA SER A 162 10.41 -2.69 -35.86
C SER A 162 9.06 -2.69 -36.57
N LYS A 163 8.65 -3.83 -37.14
CA LYS A 163 7.37 -4.04 -37.81
C LYS A 163 6.35 -4.81 -36.94
N GLY A 164 6.59 -4.85 -35.63
CA GLY A 164 5.92 -5.76 -34.71
C GLY A 164 6.65 -7.09 -34.55
N TRP A 165 6.20 -7.88 -33.59
CA TRP A 165 6.79 -9.15 -33.19
C TRP A 165 6.14 -10.31 -33.92
N LYS A 166 6.97 -11.26 -34.39
CA LYS A 166 6.49 -12.46 -35.08
C LYS A 166 5.60 -13.31 -34.18
N ASN A 167 5.93 -13.42 -32.90
CA ASN A 167 5.19 -14.13 -31.85
C ASN A 167 5.76 -13.72 -30.48
N THR A 168 5.13 -14.21 -29.40
CA THR A 168 5.56 -13.96 -28.02
C THR A 168 6.96 -14.50 -27.74
N SER A 169 7.33 -15.68 -28.26
CA SER A 169 8.67 -16.24 -28.07
C SER A 169 9.78 -15.33 -28.63
N GLN A 170 9.58 -14.69 -29.79
CA GLN A 170 10.55 -13.72 -30.34
C GLN A 170 10.67 -12.49 -29.44
N LEU A 171 9.55 -11.98 -28.94
CA LEU A 171 9.54 -10.82 -28.05
C LEU A 171 10.29 -11.11 -26.75
N PHE A 172 9.96 -12.22 -26.08
CA PHE A 172 10.58 -12.56 -24.80
C PHE A 172 12.03 -12.96 -24.95
N TYR A 173 12.43 -13.57 -26.08
CA TYR A 173 13.84 -13.80 -26.40
C TYR A 173 14.65 -12.50 -26.39
N VAL A 174 14.11 -11.42 -26.96
CA VAL A 174 14.77 -10.10 -26.95
C VAL A 174 14.71 -9.47 -25.56
N LEU A 175 13.57 -9.51 -24.87
CA LEU A 175 13.43 -8.93 -23.53
C LEU A 175 14.38 -9.57 -22.53
N ASN A 176 14.54 -10.90 -22.55
CA ASN A 176 15.46 -11.63 -21.67
C ASN A 176 16.92 -11.17 -21.79
N ALA A 177 17.28 -10.61 -22.95
CA ALA A 177 18.62 -10.13 -23.26
C ALA A 177 18.81 -8.62 -23.02
N THR A 178 17.73 -7.86 -22.79
CA THR A 178 17.77 -6.39 -22.83
C THR A 178 17.17 -5.69 -21.62
N VAL A 179 16.20 -6.31 -20.94
CA VAL A 179 15.42 -5.66 -19.88
C VAL A 179 15.35 -6.54 -18.64
N ASN A 180 15.48 -5.93 -17.47
CA ASN A 180 15.17 -6.57 -16.21
C ASN A 180 13.67 -6.53 -15.92
N TYR A 181 12.97 -7.63 -16.16
CA TYR A 181 11.51 -7.71 -15.97
C TYR A 181 11.06 -9.07 -15.41
N VAL A 182 9.83 -9.11 -14.91
CA VAL A 182 9.03 -10.33 -14.73
C VAL A 182 7.59 -10.12 -15.17
N ILE A 183 6.95 -11.17 -15.63
CA ILE A 183 5.50 -11.22 -15.83
C ILE A 183 4.87 -11.62 -14.50
N LEU A 184 4.15 -10.71 -13.86
CA LEU A 184 3.69 -10.90 -12.48
C LEU A 184 2.62 -11.98 -12.35
N ARG A 185 1.69 -12.05 -13.31
CA ARG A 185 0.46 -12.85 -13.16
C ARG A 185 -0.06 -13.35 -14.50
N ASN A 186 -0.90 -14.37 -14.44
CA ASN A 186 -1.64 -14.93 -15.58
C ASN A 186 -0.73 -15.37 -16.73
N PHE A 187 0.55 -15.64 -16.43
CA PHE A 187 1.55 -16.01 -17.41
C PHE A 187 1.30 -17.41 -17.98
N GLU A 188 0.49 -18.24 -17.32
CA GLU A 188 0.07 -19.56 -17.78
C GLU A 188 -0.73 -19.48 -19.09
N ASN A 189 -1.41 -18.35 -19.32
CA ASN A 189 -2.22 -18.13 -20.51
C ASN A 189 -1.40 -17.60 -21.70
N ILE A 190 -0.12 -17.27 -21.50
CA ILE A 190 0.74 -16.66 -22.53
C ILE A 190 1.07 -17.62 -23.68
N PRO A 191 1.48 -18.89 -23.43
CA PRO A 191 1.74 -19.84 -24.51
C PRO A 191 0.49 -20.18 -25.34
N GLU A 192 -0.68 -20.09 -24.74
CA GLU A 192 -2.00 -20.35 -25.34
C GLU A 192 -2.76 -19.07 -25.67
N LEU A 193 -2.08 -17.91 -25.79
CA LEU A 193 -2.70 -16.64 -26.15
C LEU A 193 -3.43 -16.82 -27.49
N ASP A 194 -4.72 -17.16 -27.44
CA ASP A 194 -5.62 -17.04 -28.56
C ASP A 194 -5.81 -15.55 -28.74
N ILE A 195 -4.91 -14.96 -29.52
CA ILE A 195 -4.86 -13.52 -29.75
C ILE A 195 -6.16 -13.02 -30.43
N SER A 196 -7.11 -13.91 -30.76
CA SER A 196 -8.45 -13.56 -31.25
C SER A 196 -9.46 -13.23 -30.13
N ALA A 197 -9.23 -13.66 -28.89
CA ALA A 197 -10.03 -13.34 -27.72
C ALA A 197 -9.40 -12.16 -26.97
N LEU A 198 -9.62 -10.93 -27.47
CA LEU A 198 -9.18 -9.69 -26.80
C LEU A 198 -9.69 -9.65 -25.34
N ASN A 199 -8.75 -9.71 -24.38
CA ASN A 199 -8.77 -9.13 -23.01
C ASN A 199 -7.55 -9.56 -22.15
N SER A 200 -6.45 -10.05 -22.73
CA SER A 200 -5.29 -10.52 -21.98
C SER A 200 -4.22 -9.43 -21.82
N ASP A 201 -4.42 -8.57 -20.83
CA ASP A 201 -3.38 -7.62 -20.41
C ASP A 201 -2.20 -8.38 -19.81
N ILE A 202 -0.96 -8.00 -20.16
CA ILE A 202 0.26 -8.58 -19.57
C ILE A 202 0.77 -7.64 -18.47
N ASP A 203 0.68 -8.08 -17.21
CA ASP A 203 1.21 -7.37 -16.05
C ASP A 203 2.73 -7.57 -15.96
N ILE A 204 3.51 -6.52 -16.23
CA ILE A 204 4.98 -6.53 -16.20
C ILE A 204 5.51 -5.67 -15.05
N LEU A 205 6.27 -6.31 -14.15
CA LEU A 205 7.10 -5.62 -13.18
C LEU A 205 8.51 -5.44 -13.74
N THR A 206 9.01 -4.21 -13.69
CA THR A 206 10.36 -3.85 -14.12
C THR A 206 10.83 -2.59 -13.39
N ASN A 207 12.15 -2.46 -13.21
CA ASN A 207 12.79 -1.22 -12.77
C ASN A 207 13.29 -0.35 -13.96
N GLN A 208 12.91 -0.70 -15.20
CA GLN A 208 13.34 -0.11 -16.47
C GLN A 208 12.13 0.19 -17.39
N VAL A 209 11.19 1.01 -16.88
CA VAL A 209 9.88 1.27 -17.52
C VAL A 209 10.00 1.97 -18.88
N GLU A 210 10.95 2.88 -19.06
CA GLU A 210 11.15 3.53 -20.36
C GLU A 210 11.86 2.59 -21.34
N GLU A 211 12.86 1.83 -20.89
CA GLU A 211 13.60 0.90 -21.75
C GLU A 211 12.69 -0.18 -22.31
N ILE A 212 11.81 -0.77 -21.50
CA ILE A 212 10.90 -1.80 -21.99
C ILE A 212 9.96 -1.27 -23.08
N ARG A 213 9.53 -0.01 -23.01
CA ARG A 213 8.74 0.63 -24.06
C ARG A 213 9.50 0.66 -25.39
N PHE A 214 10.76 1.07 -25.34
CA PHE A 214 11.63 1.15 -26.52
C PHE A 214 11.91 -0.24 -27.10
N ILE A 215 12.30 -1.19 -26.26
CA ILE A 215 12.62 -2.55 -26.69
C ILE A 215 11.41 -3.20 -27.34
N THR A 216 10.25 -3.18 -26.68
CA THR A 216 9.00 -3.78 -27.18
C THR A 216 8.44 -3.08 -28.43
N ASN A 217 8.97 -1.91 -28.80
CA ASN A 217 8.35 -1.02 -29.78
C ASN A 217 6.91 -0.65 -29.38
N GLY A 218 6.69 -0.47 -28.08
CA GLY A 218 5.41 -0.22 -27.47
C GLY A 218 4.94 1.23 -27.65
N LYS A 219 3.69 1.40 -28.06
CA LYS A 219 3.04 2.71 -28.09
C LYS A 219 2.44 3.01 -26.72
N LYS A 220 2.98 3.99 -25.99
CA LYS A 220 2.38 4.50 -24.76
C LYS A 220 0.99 5.09 -25.07
N ILE A 221 -0.05 4.53 -24.46
CA ILE A 221 -1.44 4.97 -24.65
C ILE A 221 -1.86 5.88 -23.52
N LEU A 222 -1.43 5.56 -22.31
CA LEU A 222 -1.88 6.20 -21.09
C LEU A 222 -0.80 6.07 -20.02
N GLU A 223 -0.77 7.06 -19.14
CA GLU A 223 -0.08 7.00 -17.87
C GLU A 223 -1.07 7.40 -16.79
N GLU A 224 -1.36 6.48 -15.88
CA GLU A 224 -2.25 6.72 -14.75
C GLU A 224 -1.53 6.33 -13.46
N LYS A 225 -1.50 7.25 -12.49
CA LYS A 225 -0.94 7.00 -11.15
C LYS A 225 0.45 6.33 -11.18
N LYS A 226 1.30 6.73 -12.14
CA LYS A 226 2.66 6.21 -12.39
C LYS A 226 2.75 4.77 -12.92
N GLN A 227 1.64 4.21 -13.39
CA GLN A 227 1.61 3.00 -14.20
C GLN A 227 1.51 3.36 -15.68
N GLU A 228 2.28 2.67 -16.52
CA GLU A 228 2.24 2.89 -17.97
C GLU A 228 1.52 1.78 -18.70
N PHE A 229 0.76 2.17 -19.71
CA PHE A 229 0.02 1.27 -20.58
C PHE A 229 0.60 1.35 -21.99
N HIS A 230 1.19 0.26 -22.46
CA HIS A 230 1.82 0.19 -23.78
C HIS A 230 1.05 -0.78 -24.69
N LEU A 231 0.72 -0.37 -25.90
CA LEU A 231 0.26 -1.30 -26.95
C LEU A 231 1.47 -1.83 -27.72
N VAL A 232 1.63 -3.16 -27.72
CA VAL A 232 2.70 -3.89 -28.38
C VAL A 232 2.10 -4.74 -29.49
N LYS A 233 2.60 -4.61 -30.72
CA LYS A 233 2.11 -5.39 -31.86
C LYS A 233 2.78 -6.77 -31.91
N ILE A 234 2.01 -7.84 -31.75
CA ILE A 234 2.45 -9.24 -31.81
C ILE A 234 1.52 -9.99 -32.78
N GLU A 235 2.07 -10.70 -33.78
CA GLU A 235 1.28 -11.39 -34.81
C GLU A 235 0.23 -10.49 -35.51
N ASN A 236 0.60 -9.22 -35.75
CA ASN A 236 -0.26 -8.16 -36.28
C ASN A 236 -1.46 -7.76 -35.40
N LYS A 237 -1.51 -8.19 -34.14
CA LYS A 237 -2.53 -7.79 -33.18
C LYS A 237 -1.92 -6.93 -32.07
N ASP A 238 -2.71 -6.01 -31.54
CA ASP A 238 -2.27 -5.14 -30.46
C ASP A 238 -2.52 -5.84 -29.11
N VAL A 239 -1.47 -5.99 -28.32
CA VAL A 239 -1.49 -6.57 -26.97
C VAL A 239 -1.18 -5.47 -25.96
N LEU A 240 -1.98 -5.36 -24.90
CA LEU A 240 -1.82 -4.34 -23.88
C LEU A 240 -0.86 -4.82 -22.79
N PHE A 241 0.19 -4.02 -22.54
CA PHE A 241 1.17 -4.25 -21.49
C PHE A 241 0.94 -3.24 -20.37
N HIS A 242 0.79 -3.76 -19.16
CA HIS A 242 0.70 -3.00 -17.91
C HIS A 242 2.08 -2.95 -17.29
N VAL A 243 2.78 -1.85 -17.47
CA VAL A 243 4.20 -1.74 -17.16
C VAL A 243 4.43 -0.88 -15.93
N GLY A 244 5.23 -1.42 -15.01
CA GLY A 244 5.67 -0.72 -13.81
C GLY A 244 4.59 -0.77 -12.75
N GLU A 245 4.60 -1.82 -11.93
CA GLU A 245 3.79 -1.82 -10.71
C GLU A 245 4.52 -1.06 -9.59
N GLN A 246 4.44 0.27 -9.63
CA GLN A 246 4.99 1.16 -8.58
C GLN A 246 4.15 1.16 -7.29
N TYR A 247 3.23 0.20 -7.14
CA TYR A 247 2.39 0.05 -5.96
C TYR A 247 3.00 -0.88 -4.89
N TYR A 248 4.15 -1.48 -5.18
CA TYR A 248 4.94 -2.20 -4.19
C TYR A 248 6.04 -1.32 -3.64
N ASP A 249 6.46 -1.66 -2.43
CA ASP A 249 7.69 -1.17 -1.86
C ASP A 249 8.88 -1.36 -2.85
N PRO A 250 9.71 -0.33 -3.09
CA PRO A 250 10.83 -0.43 -4.04
C PRO A 250 11.85 -1.53 -3.71
N LYS A 251 12.07 -1.85 -2.43
CA LYS A 251 12.92 -2.99 -2.04
C LYS A 251 12.24 -4.27 -2.49
N TRP A 252 10.93 -4.43 -2.24
CA TRP A 252 10.18 -5.60 -2.69
C TRP A 252 10.21 -5.77 -4.22
N VAL A 253 10.11 -4.69 -4.99
CA VAL A 253 10.23 -4.74 -6.46
C VAL A 253 11.57 -5.33 -6.89
N ASN A 254 12.68 -4.82 -6.36
CA ASN A 254 14.02 -5.31 -6.70
C ASN A 254 14.21 -6.76 -6.27
N ASP A 255 13.74 -7.09 -5.07
CA ASP A 255 13.75 -8.44 -4.51
C ASP A 255 13.04 -9.47 -5.43
N ILE A 256 11.87 -9.11 -6.00
CA ILE A 256 11.17 -9.96 -6.98
C ILE A 256 11.98 -10.10 -8.26
N LEU A 257 12.55 -9.01 -8.77
CA LEU A 257 13.35 -9.01 -10.00
C LEU A 257 14.63 -9.83 -9.85
N ASP A 258 15.27 -9.80 -8.68
CA ASP A 258 16.49 -10.54 -8.39
C ASP A 258 16.24 -12.04 -8.23
N ARG A 259 15.06 -12.42 -7.72
CA ARG A 259 14.67 -13.83 -7.50
C ARG A 259 13.93 -14.47 -8.67
N LYS A 260 13.70 -13.76 -9.77
CA LYS A 260 12.92 -14.24 -10.91
C LYS A 260 13.44 -15.58 -11.46
N ILE A 261 12.51 -16.37 -11.99
CA ILE A 261 12.82 -17.67 -12.60
C ILE A 261 12.40 -17.69 -14.06
N LEU A 262 13.19 -18.37 -14.90
CA LEU A 262 12.87 -18.54 -16.31
C LEU A 262 11.80 -19.63 -16.48
N TYR A 263 10.59 -19.23 -16.86
CA TYR A 263 9.45 -20.11 -17.06
C TYR A 263 9.48 -20.73 -18.46
N GLN A 264 9.37 -22.06 -18.53
CA GLN A 264 9.34 -22.85 -19.78
C GLN A 264 10.49 -22.55 -20.76
N HIS A 265 11.62 -22.02 -20.26
CA HIS A 265 12.75 -21.52 -21.07
C HIS A 265 12.41 -20.33 -22.00
N GLU A 266 11.32 -19.60 -21.75
CA GLU A 266 10.87 -18.51 -22.62
C GLU A 266 10.92 -17.11 -21.98
N PHE A 267 10.38 -16.93 -20.77
CA PHE A 267 10.26 -15.60 -20.14
C PHE A 267 10.36 -15.68 -18.62
N TYR A 268 10.63 -14.55 -17.96
CA TYR A 268 10.79 -14.51 -16.51
C TYR A 268 9.46 -14.31 -15.76
N ILE A 269 9.28 -15.06 -14.67
CA ILE A 269 8.16 -14.97 -13.73
C ILE A 269 8.67 -14.83 -12.29
N PRO A 270 7.86 -14.36 -11.33
CA PRO A 270 8.20 -14.42 -9.92
C PRO A 270 8.36 -15.87 -9.42
N THR A 271 9.08 -16.05 -8.31
CA THR A 271 9.05 -17.33 -7.58
C THR A 271 7.63 -17.62 -7.07
N ASP A 272 7.34 -18.88 -6.70
CA ASP A 272 6.04 -19.22 -6.10
C ASP A 272 5.75 -18.37 -4.84
N LYS A 273 6.76 -18.10 -3.99
CA LYS A 273 6.62 -17.27 -2.78
C LYS A 273 6.28 -15.82 -3.16
N ASP A 274 7.00 -15.26 -4.13
CA ASP A 274 6.78 -13.89 -4.58
C ASP A 274 5.43 -13.71 -5.30
N TYR A 275 5.00 -14.70 -6.09
CA TYR A 275 3.67 -14.69 -6.70
C TYR A 275 2.60 -14.74 -5.61
N PHE A 276 2.69 -15.69 -4.65
CA PHE A 276 1.71 -15.80 -3.57
C PHE A 276 1.52 -14.47 -2.83
N TYR A 277 2.59 -13.85 -2.34
CA TYR A 277 2.48 -12.62 -1.55
C TYR A 277 2.12 -11.38 -2.37
N SER A 278 2.62 -11.24 -3.61
CA SER A 278 2.23 -10.12 -4.48
C SER A 278 0.78 -10.22 -4.94
N LEU A 279 0.26 -11.44 -5.16
CA LEU A 279 -1.17 -11.66 -5.43
C LEU A 279 -2.01 -11.38 -4.19
N LEU A 280 -1.55 -11.82 -3.02
CA LEU A 280 -2.26 -11.60 -1.76
C LEU A 280 -2.35 -10.11 -1.41
N TYR A 281 -1.26 -9.37 -1.58
CA TYR A 281 -1.24 -7.92 -1.40
C TYR A 281 -2.21 -7.23 -2.36
N ARG A 282 -2.22 -7.60 -3.65
CA ARG A 282 -3.19 -7.05 -4.61
C ARG A 282 -4.63 -7.35 -4.23
N SER A 283 -4.90 -8.56 -3.76
CA SER A 283 -6.23 -9.00 -3.34
C SER A 283 -6.76 -8.22 -2.15
N LEU A 284 -5.94 -8.05 -1.11
CA LEU A 284 -6.38 -7.45 0.16
C LEU A 284 -6.26 -5.92 0.15
N VAL A 285 -5.16 -5.39 -0.36
CA VAL A 285 -4.81 -3.97 -0.25
C VAL A 285 -5.30 -3.18 -1.47
N GLN A 286 -5.31 -3.77 -2.67
CA GLN A 286 -5.55 -3.01 -3.91
C GLN A 286 -6.92 -3.26 -4.54
N LYS A 287 -7.78 -4.04 -3.89
CA LYS A 287 -9.14 -4.33 -4.36
C LYS A 287 -10.15 -4.23 -3.21
N PRO A 288 -11.41 -3.81 -3.50
CA PRO A 288 -12.45 -3.72 -2.48
C PRO A 288 -12.90 -5.09 -1.97
N MET A 289 -12.76 -6.13 -2.79
CA MET A 289 -13.05 -7.51 -2.43
C MET A 289 -12.03 -8.42 -3.10
N VAL A 290 -11.73 -9.55 -2.46
CA VAL A 290 -10.84 -10.57 -3.03
C VAL A 290 -11.54 -11.29 -4.18
N PRO A 291 -11.00 -11.26 -5.42
CA PRO A 291 -11.60 -11.97 -6.55
C PRO A 291 -11.58 -13.49 -6.37
N GLU A 292 -12.63 -14.17 -6.83
CA GLU A 292 -12.77 -15.63 -6.69
C GLU A 292 -11.62 -16.43 -7.34
N ASP A 293 -11.15 -15.97 -8.51
CA ASP A 293 -10.00 -16.55 -9.21
C ASP A 293 -8.69 -16.35 -8.44
N HIS A 294 -8.57 -15.25 -7.68
CA HIS A 294 -7.43 -15.05 -6.77
C HIS A 294 -7.50 -16.02 -5.59
N ILE A 295 -8.69 -16.26 -5.00
CA ILE A 295 -8.87 -17.20 -3.87
C ILE A 295 -8.38 -18.59 -4.28
N GLU A 296 -8.81 -19.09 -5.44
CA GLU A 296 -8.40 -20.41 -5.93
C GLU A 296 -6.87 -20.51 -6.09
N LYS A 297 -6.24 -19.51 -6.72
CA LYS A 297 -4.79 -19.46 -6.88
C LYS A 297 -4.06 -19.42 -5.53
N LEU A 298 -4.50 -18.56 -4.61
CA LEU A 298 -3.87 -18.42 -3.30
C LEU A 298 -3.99 -19.69 -2.45
N VAL A 299 -5.12 -20.38 -2.48
CA VAL A 299 -5.30 -21.69 -1.80
C VAL A 299 -4.32 -22.73 -2.37
N ASN A 300 -4.19 -22.81 -3.70
CA ASN A 300 -3.28 -23.74 -4.36
C ASN A 300 -1.81 -23.45 -4.00
N PHE A 301 -1.39 -22.18 -4.06
CA PHE A 301 -0.05 -21.76 -3.65
C PHE A 301 0.20 -22.02 -2.17
N SER A 302 -0.77 -21.75 -1.29
CA SER A 302 -0.62 -21.98 0.15
C SER A 302 -0.34 -23.46 0.46
N THR A 303 -0.98 -24.38 -0.25
CA THR A 303 -0.76 -25.83 -0.13
C THR A 303 0.64 -26.20 -0.64
N LYS A 304 1.03 -25.67 -1.81
CA LYS A 304 2.35 -25.89 -2.41
C LYS A 304 3.49 -25.41 -1.52
N LEU A 305 3.34 -24.21 -0.96
CA LEU A 305 4.33 -23.54 -0.12
C LEU A 305 4.26 -23.95 1.36
N LYS A 306 3.24 -24.73 1.75
CA LYS A 306 2.94 -25.10 3.15
C LYS A 306 2.73 -23.89 4.05
N ILE A 307 2.10 -22.83 3.52
CA ILE A 307 1.71 -21.63 4.26
C ILE A 307 0.35 -21.87 4.88
N ASN A 308 0.31 -22.28 6.14
CA ASN A 308 -0.90 -22.41 6.99
C ASN A 308 -2.08 -23.23 6.41
N ASN A 309 -1.91 -23.93 5.29
CA ASN A 309 -2.95 -24.70 4.57
C ASN A 309 -4.27 -23.92 4.45
N LEU A 310 -4.20 -22.72 3.86
CA LEU A 310 -5.36 -21.85 3.72
C LEU A 310 -6.49 -22.54 2.95
N THR A 311 -7.71 -22.39 3.46
CA THR A 311 -8.95 -22.81 2.79
C THR A 311 -9.72 -21.58 2.32
N ARG A 312 -10.76 -21.79 1.49
CA ARG A 312 -11.64 -20.72 1.03
C ARG A 312 -12.30 -19.97 2.18
N GLU A 313 -12.63 -20.65 3.28
CA GLU A 313 -13.27 -20.06 4.45
C GLU A 313 -12.39 -19.00 5.13
N ASN A 314 -11.07 -19.10 5.02
CA ASN A 314 -10.17 -18.09 5.59
C ASN A 314 -10.34 -16.71 4.92
N PHE A 315 -10.76 -16.67 3.65
CA PHE A 315 -11.01 -15.44 2.88
C PHE A 315 -12.39 -14.84 3.18
N SER A 316 -13.15 -15.42 4.11
CA SER A 316 -14.45 -14.88 4.54
C SER A 316 -14.34 -14.01 5.80
N THR A 317 -13.25 -14.13 6.56
CA THR A 317 -13.04 -13.43 7.84
C THR A 317 -11.83 -12.49 7.83
N ASP A 318 -11.09 -12.43 6.72
CA ASP A 318 -9.87 -11.67 6.38
C ASP A 318 -8.70 -11.62 7.38
N ASN A 319 -8.95 -11.53 8.68
CA ASN A 319 -7.98 -11.34 9.77
C ASN A 319 -6.76 -12.27 9.66
N VAL A 320 -6.98 -13.58 9.54
CA VAL A 320 -5.89 -14.58 9.45
C VAL A 320 -4.99 -14.31 8.24
N ILE A 321 -5.59 -13.91 7.12
CA ILE A 321 -4.86 -13.71 5.87
C ILE A 321 -4.12 -12.37 5.89
N ILE A 322 -4.73 -11.33 6.47
CA ILE A 322 -4.07 -10.05 6.73
C ILE A 322 -2.84 -10.26 7.62
N GLU A 323 -2.95 -11.07 8.67
CA GLU A 323 -1.83 -11.38 9.55
C GLU A 323 -0.71 -12.16 8.85
N ILE A 324 -1.02 -13.06 7.92
CA ILE A 324 -0.03 -13.77 7.09
C ILE A 324 0.71 -12.79 6.18
N LEU A 325 -0.02 -11.86 5.55
CA LEU A 325 0.60 -10.81 4.73
C LEU A 325 1.50 -9.92 5.59
N ASP A 326 1.03 -9.44 6.74
CA ASP A 326 1.80 -8.58 7.64
C ASP A 326 3.08 -9.27 8.14
N ALA A 327 3.01 -10.56 8.48
CA ALA A 327 4.16 -11.34 8.90
C ALA A 327 5.26 -11.36 7.82
N TYR A 328 4.88 -11.57 6.56
CA TYR A 328 5.81 -11.53 5.43
C TYR A 328 6.37 -10.13 5.18
N MET A 329 5.52 -9.10 5.19
CA MET A 329 5.95 -7.70 5.02
C MET A 329 6.97 -7.32 6.09
N ARG A 330 6.80 -7.78 7.34
CA ARG A 330 7.76 -7.58 8.43
C ARG A 330 9.05 -8.36 8.23
N GLU A 331 8.96 -9.66 7.95
CA GLU A 331 10.13 -10.54 7.76
C GLU A 331 11.09 -9.97 6.71
N MET A 332 10.52 -9.40 5.65
CA MET A 332 11.28 -8.85 4.53
C MET A 332 11.59 -7.35 4.67
N GLU A 333 11.06 -6.69 5.71
CA GLU A 333 11.14 -5.23 5.94
C GLU A 333 10.58 -4.41 4.76
N TYR A 334 9.41 -4.78 4.26
CA TYR A 334 8.69 -4.05 3.23
C TYR A 334 7.64 -3.11 3.83
N GLU A 335 7.35 -2.01 3.12
CA GLU A 335 6.32 -1.05 3.49
C GLU A 335 5.00 -1.26 2.71
N TYR A 336 3.87 -0.96 3.35
CA TYR A 336 2.60 -0.83 2.65
C TYR A 336 2.57 0.52 1.91
N MET A 337 2.35 0.48 0.59
CA MET A 337 2.38 1.69 -0.23
C MET A 337 1.07 2.49 -0.17
N PRO A 338 1.10 3.82 0.06
CA PRO A 338 -0.07 4.62 0.40
C PRO A 338 -1.08 4.84 -0.74
N ARG A 339 -2.28 5.35 -0.38
CA ARG A 339 -3.41 5.72 -1.28
C ARG A 339 -3.01 6.41 -2.59
N GLY A 340 -1.94 7.20 -2.59
CA GLY A 340 -1.48 7.96 -3.77
C GLY A 340 -0.96 7.10 -4.91
N TYR A 341 -0.64 5.83 -4.65
CA TYR A 341 -0.21 4.90 -5.67
C TYR A 341 -1.44 4.21 -6.27
N SER A 342 -2.23 3.42 -5.54
CA SER A 342 -3.28 2.56 -6.11
C SER A 342 -4.56 3.25 -6.64
N THR A 343 -5.27 2.61 -7.59
CA THR A 343 -6.65 3.00 -7.97
C THR A 343 -7.62 2.84 -6.80
N PHE A 344 -7.43 1.78 -6.01
CA PHE A 344 -8.12 1.50 -4.74
C PHE A 344 -7.11 1.09 -3.67
N TYR A 345 -7.24 1.61 -2.45
CA TYR A 345 -6.37 1.22 -1.32
C TYR A 345 -7.24 0.91 -0.10
N ASN A 346 -7.20 -0.35 0.33
CA ASN A 346 -7.92 -0.82 1.50
C ASN A 346 -7.17 -0.40 2.77
N SER A 347 -7.45 0.83 3.26
CA SER A 347 -6.87 1.30 4.52
C SER A 347 -7.28 0.42 5.70
N GLU A 348 -8.44 -0.23 5.67
CA GLU A 348 -8.90 -1.05 6.79
C GLU A 348 -8.00 -2.27 7.01
N VAL A 349 -7.64 -2.96 5.93
CA VAL A 349 -6.70 -4.07 5.95
C VAL A 349 -5.35 -3.63 6.51
N VAL A 350 -4.85 -2.48 6.07
CA VAL A 350 -3.53 -2.01 6.47
C VAL A 350 -3.53 -1.50 7.91
N ASP A 351 -4.57 -0.76 8.32
CA ASP A 351 -4.74 -0.28 9.68
C ASP A 351 -4.87 -1.46 10.66
N PHE A 352 -5.65 -2.49 10.31
CA PHE A 352 -5.74 -3.73 11.08
C PHE A 352 -4.37 -4.42 11.20
N ALA A 353 -3.64 -4.57 10.10
CA ALA A 353 -2.29 -5.15 10.11
C ALA A 353 -1.33 -4.39 11.04
N ILE A 354 -1.34 -3.06 10.95
CA ILE A 354 -0.50 -2.18 11.78
C ILE A 354 -0.92 -2.27 13.25
N GLU A 355 -2.22 -2.24 13.56
CA GLU A 355 -2.75 -2.36 14.92
C GLU A 355 -2.34 -3.71 15.55
N LYS A 356 -2.50 -4.82 14.82
CA LYS A 356 -2.05 -6.14 15.28
C LYS A 356 -0.54 -6.21 15.49
N ARG A 357 0.24 -5.60 14.60
CA ARG A 357 1.70 -5.48 14.75
C ARG A 357 2.06 -4.75 16.05
N GLU A 358 1.36 -3.67 16.38
CA GLU A 358 1.56 -2.91 17.62
C GLU A 358 1.22 -3.74 18.86
N TYR A 359 0.10 -4.45 18.88
CA TYR A 359 -0.26 -5.29 20.02
C TYR A 359 0.74 -6.41 20.27
N ARG A 360 1.26 -7.05 19.22
CA ARG A 360 2.32 -8.05 19.36
C ARG A 360 3.60 -7.45 19.95
N MET A 361 4.04 -6.29 19.46
CA MET A 361 5.20 -5.58 20.00
C MET A 361 4.98 -5.17 21.47
N PHE A 362 3.75 -4.77 21.80
CA PHE A 362 3.36 -4.41 23.15
C PHE A 362 3.45 -5.63 24.09
N LEU A 363 2.87 -6.76 23.68
CA LEU A 363 2.91 -8.02 24.43
C LEU A 363 4.35 -8.54 24.64
N GLU A 364 5.18 -8.52 23.60
CA GLU A 364 6.59 -8.92 23.68
C GLU A 364 7.36 -8.10 24.71
N LYS A 365 7.19 -6.76 24.69
CA LYS A 365 7.87 -5.86 25.64
C LYS A 365 7.33 -5.99 27.07
N LEU A 366 6.04 -6.31 27.24
CA LEU A 366 5.42 -6.54 28.55
C LEU A 366 6.02 -7.74 29.32
N GLU A 367 6.72 -8.65 28.65
CA GLU A 367 7.41 -9.77 29.31
C GLU A 367 8.50 -9.29 30.28
N THR A 368 9.08 -8.11 30.04
CA THR A 368 10.24 -7.61 30.79
C THR A 368 10.07 -6.21 31.39
N LYS A 369 9.02 -5.47 31.02
CA LYS A 369 8.84 -4.05 31.38
C LYS A 369 7.47 -3.74 31.97
N ASN A 370 7.38 -2.61 32.67
CA ASN A 370 6.10 -2.07 33.13
C ASN A 370 5.30 -1.51 31.93
N TRP A 371 3.97 -1.64 31.98
CA TRP A 371 3.07 -1.27 30.88
C TRP A 371 3.16 0.21 30.48
N LEU A 372 3.46 1.12 31.42
CA LEU A 372 3.69 2.54 31.11
C LEU A 372 4.97 2.76 30.32
N GLU A 373 6.04 2.03 30.64
CA GLU A 373 7.31 2.06 29.89
C GLU A 373 7.10 1.48 28.49
N VAL A 374 6.37 0.37 28.37
CA VAL A 374 6.02 -0.23 27.08
C VAL A 374 5.19 0.73 26.23
N ALA A 375 4.18 1.38 26.82
CA ALA A 375 3.36 2.36 26.12
C ALA A 375 4.21 3.53 25.60
N ALA A 376 5.14 4.04 26.40
CA ALA A 376 6.03 5.13 25.99
C ALA A 376 6.96 4.73 24.83
N GLU A 377 7.42 3.47 24.79
CA GLU A 377 8.26 2.95 23.70
C GLU A 377 7.48 2.66 22.42
N VAL A 378 6.36 1.93 22.52
CA VAL A 378 5.56 1.51 21.35
C VAL A 378 4.90 2.73 20.69
N TYR A 379 4.43 3.70 21.49
CA TYR A 379 3.71 4.86 21.00
C TYR A 379 4.53 6.15 21.06
N GLN A 380 5.88 6.08 21.08
CA GLN A 380 6.78 7.23 21.18
C GLN A 380 6.48 8.34 20.16
N ASN A 381 6.13 7.96 18.93
CA ASN A 381 5.80 8.88 17.83
C ASN A 381 4.28 8.98 17.58
N LYS A 382 3.44 8.47 18.49
CA LYS A 382 1.98 8.44 18.41
C LYS A 382 1.37 9.01 19.69
N PRO A 383 1.49 10.34 19.92
CA PRO A 383 1.10 10.97 21.17
C PRO A 383 -0.39 10.76 21.50
N TRP A 384 -1.25 10.66 20.48
CA TRP A 384 -2.66 10.36 20.67
C TRP A 384 -2.90 8.93 21.17
N SER A 385 -2.32 7.91 20.51
CA SER A 385 -2.41 6.51 20.96
C SER A 385 -1.85 6.35 22.38
N TYR A 386 -0.72 7.01 22.67
CA TYR A 386 -0.15 7.05 24.01
C TYR A 386 -1.13 7.65 25.04
N ALA A 387 -1.74 8.79 24.72
CA ALA A 387 -2.71 9.44 25.61
C ALA A 387 -3.99 8.62 25.79
N MET A 388 -4.51 8.01 24.72
CA MET A 388 -5.68 7.12 24.77
C MET A 388 -5.46 5.93 25.71
N LEU A 389 -4.22 5.42 25.80
CA LEU A 389 -3.88 4.33 26.71
C LEU A 389 -3.59 4.80 28.15
N THR A 390 -2.86 5.91 28.31
CA THR A 390 -2.27 6.28 29.62
C THR A 390 -3.05 7.35 30.38
N SER A 391 -3.94 8.09 29.74
CA SER A 391 -4.70 9.17 30.38
C SER A 391 -5.75 8.62 31.36
N GLN A 392 -5.55 8.90 32.65
CA GLN A 392 -6.49 8.50 33.69
C GLN A 392 -7.85 9.20 33.57
N ASN A 393 -7.89 10.39 32.98
CA ASN A 393 -9.12 11.17 32.81
C ASN A 393 -10.20 10.39 32.04
N ARG A 394 -9.84 9.40 31.22
CA ARG A 394 -10.81 8.54 30.51
C ARG A 394 -11.76 7.79 31.45
N ALA A 395 -11.38 7.59 32.71
CA ALA A 395 -12.19 6.91 33.71
C ALA A 395 -12.73 7.87 34.80
N ASP A 396 -12.53 9.18 34.70
CA ASP A 396 -12.97 10.13 35.74
C ASP A 396 -14.49 10.26 35.82
N PHE A 397 -15.23 9.89 34.76
CA PHE A 397 -16.69 9.80 34.82
C PHE A 397 -17.19 8.83 35.89
N LEU A 398 -16.35 7.90 36.36
CA LEU A 398 -16.71 6.98 37.45
C LEU A 398 -17.09 7.73 38.73
N PHE A 399 -16.57 8.95 38.93
CA PHE A 399 -16.94 9.81 40.07
C PHE A 399 -18.34 10.45 39.93
N LEU A 400 -18.98 10.33 38.76
CA LEU A 400 -20.38 10.73 38.55
C LEU A 400 -21.36 9.63 39.01
N LEU A 401 -20.86 8.42 39.29
CA LEU A 401 -21.66 7.24 39.55
C LEU A 401 -21.64 6.88 41.06
N ASP A 402 -22.77 6.41 41.59
CA ASP A 402 -22.87 5.88 42.95
C ASP A 402 -22.42 4.40 42.99
N ILE A 403 -21.11 4.18 42.87
CA ILE A 403 -20.52 2.83 42.82
C ILE A 403 -20.26 2.31 44.24
N LYS A 404 -20.80 1.14 44.55
CA LYS A 404 -20.62 0.47 45.85
C LYS A 404 -19.63 -0.68 45.74
N LYS A 405 -19.00 -0.99 46.86
CA LYS A 405 -17.95 -2.02 46.93
C LYS A 405 -18.39 -3.40 46.45
N ASP A 406 -19.63 -3.76 46.77
CA ASP A 406 -20.19 -5.07 46.47
C ASP A 406 -20.91 -5.12 45.12
N ASP A 407 -20.90 -4.02 44.35
CA ASP A 407 -21.48 -3.98 43.02
C ASP A 407 -20.75 -4.94 42.07
N LEU A 408 -21.51 -5.47 41.11
CA LEU A 408 -21.00 -6.16 39.94
C LEU A 408 -21.23 -5.28 38.71
N ALA A 409 -20.13 -4.81 38.12
CA ALA A 409 -20.15 -3.98 36.92
C ALA A 409 -19.78 -4.79 35.66
N LEU A 410 -20.41 -4.45 34.53
CA LEU A 410 -20.03 -4.91 33.19
C LEU A 410 -19.46 -3.74 32.40
N VAL A 411 -18.28 -3.90 31.81
CA VAL A 411 -17.68 -2.95 30.87
C VAL A 411 -17.67 -3.55 29.47
N ILE A 412 -18.48 -2.99 28.58
CA ILE A 412 -18.62 -3.39 27.18
C ILE A 412 -17.66 -2.57 26.31
N GLY A 413 -16.84 -3.27 25.52
CA GLY A 413 -15.77 -2.62 24.74
C GLY A 413 -14.61 -2.21 25.64
N ALA A 414 -14.12 -3.13 26.47
CA ALA A 414 -13.14 -2.84 27.51
C ALA A 414 -11.77 -2.41 26.98
N ASP A 415 -11.48 -2.65 25.69
CA ASP A 415 -10.25 -2.27 25.01
C ASP A 415 -9.01 -2.78 25.78
N LEU A 416 -7.98 -1.96 26.01
CA LEU A 416 -6.82 -2.36 26.82
C LEU A 416 -7.05 -2.18 28.33
N GLY A 417 -8.28 -1.90 28.77
CA GLY A 417 -8.69 -1.85 30.18
C GLY A 417 -8.71 -0.45 30.79
N GLN A 418 -8.72 0.61 29.99
CA GLN A 418 -8.61 1.99 30.48
C GLN A 418 -9.79 2.42 31.38
N ILE A 419 -10.93 1.73 31.28
CA ILE A 419 -12.09 1.91 32.18
C ILE A 419 -12.19 0.76 33.17
N ALA A 420 -12.07 -0.49 32.71
CA ALA A 420 -12.25 -1.68 33.54
C ALA A 420 -11.21 -1.75 34.69
N VAL A 421 -9.95 -1.40 34.43
CA VAL A 421 -8.88 -1.45 35.43
C VAL A 421 -9.07 -0.39 36.52
N PRO A 422 -9.33 0.91 36.21
CA PRO A 422 -9.70 1.88 37.24
C PRO A 422 -10.98 1.53 38.00
N LEU A 423 -12.03 1.06 37.30
CA LEU A 423 -13.31 0.67 37.93
C LEU A 423 -13.15 -0.43 38.98
N SER A 424 -12.25 -1.37 38.75
CA SER A 424 -11.97 -2.45 39.69
C SER A 424 -11.41 -1.99 41.04
N ARG A 425 -11.03 -0.70 41.17
CA ARG A 425 -10.69 -0.11 42.47
C ARG A 425 -11.92 0.10 43.36
N PHE A 426 -13.11 0.17 42.77
CA PHE A 426 -14.36 0.45 43.45
C PHE A 426 -15.21 -0.79 43.66
N CYS A 427 -15.36 -1.66 42.64
CA CYS A 427 -16.27 -2.81 42.69
C CYS A 427 -15.74 -4.03 41.90
N ASN A 428 -16.51 -5.11 41.80
CA ASN A 428 -16.16 -6.26 40.96
C ASN A 428 -16.51 -5.98 39.50
N VAL A 429 -15.64 -6.37 38.57
CA VAL A 429 -15.78 -6.01 37.15
C VAL A 429 -15.77 -7.25 36.27
N ILE A 430 -16.68 -7.29 35.30
CA ILE A 430 -16.59 -8.14 34.11
C ILE A 430 -16.25 -7.23 32.93
N ALA A 431 -15.13 -7.51 32.26
CA ALA A 431 -14.68 -6.79 31.08
C ALA A 431 -14.90 -7.66 29.83
N ILE A 432 -15.66 -7.17 28.86
CA ILE A 432 -15.89 -7.85 27.58
C ILE A 432 -15.21 -7.10 26.43
N GLU A 433 -14.44 -7.85 25.63
CA GLU A 433 -13.69 -7.38 24.47
C GLU A 433 -13.58 -8.54 23.46
N ASN A 434 -13.66 -8.28 22.16
CA ASN A 434 -13.65 -9.32 21.14
C ASN A 434 -12.25 -9.56 20.54
N ASP A 435 -11.28 -8.69 20.84
CA ASP A 435 -9.88 -8.87 20.46
C ASP A 435 -9.08 -9.65 21.53
N PRO A 436 -8.54 -10.85 21.19
CA PRO A 436 -7.74 -11.65 22.13
C PRO A 436 -6.44 -10.97 22.57
N ASP A 437 -5.82 -10.14 21.72
CA ASP A 437 -4.58 -9.44 22.05
C ASP A 437 -4.86 -8.35 23.10
N LYS A 438 -5.96 -7.62 22.92
CA LYS A 438 -6.42 -6.61 23.90
C LYS A 438 -6.73 -7.23 25.26
N ILE A 439 -7.45 -8.36 25.28
CA ILE A 439 -7.70 -9.14 26.50
C ILE A 439 -6.37 -9.53 27.18
N SER A 440 -5.38 -9.97 26.41
CA SER A 440 -4.08 -10.41 26.93
C SER A 440 -3.28 -9.24 27.52
N ILE A 441 -3.23 -8.11 26.82
CA ILE A 441 -2.60 -6.87 27.30
C ILE A 441 -3.30 -6.38 28.57
N MET A 442 -4.63 -6.28 28.54
CA MET A 442 -5.45 -5.83 29.67
C MET A 442 -5.23 -6.70 30.92
N LYS A 443 -5.15 -8.03 30.78
CA LYS A 443 -4.83 -8.95 31.89
C LYS A 443 -3.47 -8.64 32.53
N ILE A 444 -2.47 -8.33 31.73
CA ILE A 444 -1.13 -7.99 32.22
C ILE A 444 -1.16 -6.62 32.91
N ILE A 445 -1.82 -5.62 32.33
CA ILE A 445 -2.00 -4.28 32.94
C ILE A 445 -2.70 -4.42 34.29
N ALA A 446 -3.83 -5.12 34.36
CA ALA A 446 -4.56 -5.37 35.60
C ALA A 446 -3.68 -6.02 36.67
N LYS A 447 -2.87 -7.02 36.29
CA LYS A 447 -1.92 -7.68 37.19
C LYS A 447 -0.86 -6.70 37.71
N GLN A 448 -0.27 -5.87 36.85
CA GLN A 448 0.72 -4.87 37.24
C GLN A 448 0.13 -3.79 38.16
N GLU A 449 -1.14 -3.43 37.96
CA GLU A 449 -1.92 -2.51 38.80
C GLU A 449 -2.50 -3.17 40.08
N ASN A 450 -2.14 -4.43 40.35
CA ASN A 450 -2.64 -5.22 41.48
C ASN A 450 -4.18 -5.32 41.54
N ARG A 451 -4.83 -5.47 40.38
CA ARG A 451 -6.28 -5.66 40.25
C ARG A 451 -6.57 -7.13 39.97
N ASN A 452 -7.23 -7.80 40.91
CA ASN A 452 -7.53 -9.25 40.86
C ASN A 452 -9.03 -9.57 40.84
N ASN A 453 -9.87 -8.54 40.87
CA ASN A 453 -11.33 -8.59 40.88
C ASN A 453 -11.94 -8.22 39.52
N ILE A 454 -11.23 -8.57 38.44
CA ILE A 454 -11.70 -8.41 37.05
C ILE A 454 -11.80 -9.78 36.41
N GLU A 455 -12.98 -10.12 35.90
CA GLU A 455 -13.20 -11.25 35.00
C GLU A 455 -13.12 -10.77 33.55
N PHE A 456 -12.41 -11.52 32.70
CA PHE A 456 -12.17 -11.14 31.31
C PHE A 456 -12.88 -12.09 30.36
N LEU A 457 -13.77 -11.56 29.53
CA LEU A 457 -14.54 -12.31 28.54
C LEU A 457 -14.10 -11.92 27.13
N ASN A 458 -13.51 -12.88 26.41
CA ASN A 458 -13.25 -12.73 24.98
C ASN A 458 -14.52 -13.08 24.20
N SER A 459 -15.36 -12.09 23.91
CA SER A 459 -16.65 -12.27 23.24
C SER A 459 -17.21 -10.92 22.77
N GLU A 460 -18.24 -10.96 21.95
CA GLU A 460 -19.09 -9.81 21.68
C GLU A 460 -20.32 -9.84 22.60
N ILE A 461 -20.86 -8.66 22.92
CA ILE A 461 -22.07 -8.57 23.76
C ILE A 461 -23.24 -9.34 23.15
N TYR A 462 -23.44 -9.30 21.84
CA TYR A 462 -24.52 -10.00 21.14
C TYR A 462 -24.41 -11.53 21.17
N ASN A 463 -23.20 -12.06 21.39
CA ASN A 463 -22.94 -13.49 21.48
C ASN A 463 -22.92 -13.98 22.94
N THR A 464 -22.91 -13.07 23.90
CA THR A 464 -22.77 -13.37 25.32
C THR A 464 -24.14 -13.41 25.98
N LYS A 465 -24.47 -14.52 26.63
CA LYS A 465 -25.74 -14.68 27.33
C LYS A 465 -25.55 -14.45 28.82
N PHE A 466 -25.89 -13.24 29.27
CA PHE A 466 -25.98 -12.93 30.70
C PHE A 466 -27.39 -13.20 31.23
N ASP A 467 -27.48 -13.60 32.49
CA ASP A 467 -28.76 -13.68 33.19
C ASP A 467 -29.39 -12.28 33.31
N THR A 468 -30.73 -12.25 33.33
CA THR A 468 -31.49 -11.02 33.62
C THR A 468 -31.20 -10.55 35.05
N ASP A 469 -31.21 -9.23 35.29
CA ASP A 469 -31.01 -8.63 36.61
C ASP A 469 -29.70 -9.07 37.31
N LYS A 470 -28.60 -9.14 36.55
CA LYS A 470 -27.28 -9.60 37.02
C LYS A 470 -26.39 -8.47 37.52
N PHE A 471 -26.38 -7.33 36.84
CA PHE A 471 -25.40 -6.25 37.06
C PHE A 471 -25.99 -5.07 37.81
N ASP A 472 -25.20 -4.45 38.67
CA ASP A 472 -25.53 -3.19 39.34
C ASP A 472 -25.18 -2.00 38.44
N LEU A 473 -24.15 -2.16 37.60
CA LEU A 473 -23.65 -1.15 36.68
C LEU A 473 -23.31 -1.75 35.32
N VAL A 474 -23.74 -1.12 34.23
CA VAL A 474 -23.30 -1.42 32.87
C VAL A 474 -22.69 -0.16 32.27
N ILE A 475 -21.47 -0.29 31.77
CA ILE A 475 -20.73 0.75 31.07
C ILE A 475 -20.54 0.32 29.62
N ILE A 476 -20.91 1.18 28.67
CA ILE A 476 -20.64 0.97 27.24
C ILE A 476 -19.62 2.00 26.78
N ASN A 477 -18.46 1.53 26.31
CA ASN A 477 -17.40 2.37 25.76
C ASN A 477 -17.47 2.36 24.22
N GLY A 478 -17.55 3.54 23.60
CA GLY A 478 -17.66 3.71 22.16
C GLY A 478 -19.01 3.28 21.59
N PHE A 479 -20.10 3.80 22.17
CA PHE A 479 -21.48 3.47 21.79
C PHE A 479 -21.79 3.80 20.32
N GLU A 480 -21.11 4.80 19.75
CA GLU A 480 -21.25 5.19 18.34
C GLU A 480 -20.80 4.10 17.36
N LYS A 481 -19.95 3.16 17.79
CA LYS A 481 -19.41 2.11 16.90
C LYS A 481 -20.52 1.17 16.43
N ILE A 482 -20.46 0.82 15.16
CA ILE A 482 -21.39 -0.09 14.51
C ILE A 482 -20.64 -1.39 14.19
N ASN A 483 -21.20 -2.54 14.57
CA ASN A 483 -20.67 -3.82 14.10
C ASN A 483 -20.82 -3.95 12.58
N SER A 484 -19.73 -4.33 11.91
CA SER A 484 -19.63 -4.53 10.46
C SER A 484 -20.35 -5.78 9.94
N SER A 485 -21.14 -6.49 10.76
CA SER A 485 -21.87 -7.66 10.28
C SER A 485 -22.91 -7.23 9.23
N GLU A 486 -22.72 -7.64 7.98
CA GLU A 486 -23.40 -7.12 6.78
C GLU A 486 -24.93 -7.24 6.74
N ASN A 487 -25.57 -7.83 7.76
CA ASN A 487 -26.97 -8.28 7.69
C ASN A 487 -27.93 -7.63 8.70
N ARG A 488 -27.54 -6.59 9.46
CA ARG A 488 -28.46 -5.89 10.37
C ARG A 488 -28.50 -4.38 10.13
N ASP A 489 -29.69 -3.83 10.26
CA ASP A 489 -29.93 -2.39 10.32
C ASP A 489 -29.15 -1.80 11.51
N GLN A 490 -28.26 -0.86 11.22
CA GLN A 490 -27.26 -0.34 12.17
C GLN A 490 -27.91 0.42 13.33
N MET A 491 -29.03 1.13 13.09
CA MET A 491 -29.80 1.77 14.16
C MET A 491 -30.44 0.73 15.09
N LYS A 492 -30.85 -0.42 14.56
CA LYS A 492 -31.33 -1.53 15.40
C LYS A 492 -30.24 -2.07 16.30
N ASN A 493 -28.98 -2.03 15.88
CA ASN A 493 -27.86 -2.57 16.65
C ASN A 493 -27.60 -1.80 17.97
N GLN A 494 -27.59 -0.46 17.92
CA GLN A 494 -27.44 0.39 19.11
C GLN A 494 -28.67 0.33 20.03
N GLN A 495 -29.88 0.29 19.46
CA GLN A 495 -31.10 0.09 20.26
C GLN A 495 -31.14 -1.29 20.92
N GLU A 496 -30.71 -2.35 20.22
CA GLU A 496 -30.59 -3.71 20.76
C GLU A 496 -29.60 -3.74 21.93
N LEU A 497 -28.48 -3.01 21.83
CA LEU A 497 -27.51 -2.90 22.92
C LEU A 497 -28.08 -2.23 24.17
N LEU A 498 -28.85 -1.15 24.02
CA LEU A 498 -29.53 -0.50 25.15
C LEU A 498 -30.61 -1.42 25.77
N ASN A 499 -31.39 -2.11 24.94
CA ASN A 499 -32.39 -3.08 25.40
C ASN A 499 -31.75 -4.22 26.19
N GLU A 500 -30.63 -4.75 25.69
CA GLU A 500 -29.89 -5.81 26.37
C GLU A 500 -29.28 -5.31 27.69
N SER A 501 -28.72 -4.10 27.69
CA SER A 501 -28.21 -3.44 28.91
C SER A 501 -29.32 -3.28 29.96
N TYR A 502 -30.52 -2.84 29.54
CA TYR A 502 -31.68 -2.76 30.42
C TYR A 502 -32.05 -4.13 31.00
N ARG A 503 -32.07 -5.18 30.16
CA ARG A 503 -32.42 -6.54 30.59
C ARG A 503 -31.46 -7.07 31.66
N ILE A 504 -30.16 -6.88 31.49
CA ILE A 504 -29.12 -7.47 32.36
C ILE A 504 -28.86 -6.65 33.63
N LEU A 505 -29.28 -5.39 33.68
CA LEU A 505 -29.22 -4.55 34.89
C LEU A 505 -30.27 -5.00 35.92
N LYS A 506 -29.93 -4.95 37.20
CA LYS A 506 -30.85 -5.11 38.33
C LYS A 506 -31.82 -3.92 38.42
N PHE A 507 -32.90 -4.10 39.19
CA PHE A 507 -33.72 -2.97 39.65
C PHE A 507 -32.86 -1.90 40.33
N ASP A 508 -33.07 -0.62 40.00
CA ASP A 508 -32.23 0.53 40.37
C ASP A 508 -30.77 0.48 39.84
N GLY A 509 -30.46 -0.46 38.94
CA GLY A 509 -29.16 -0.57 38.30
C GLY A 509 -28.89 0.61 37.35
N THR A 510 -27.62 0.97 37.22
CA THR A 510 -27.18 2.14 36.46
C THR A 510 -26.57 1.76 35.12
N LEU A 511 -26.99 2.45 34.05
CA LEU A 511 -26.32 2.47 32.76
C LEU A 511 -25.46 3.73 32.65
N TYR A 512 -24.22 3.59 32.18
CA TYR A 512 -23.40 4.68 31.67
C TYR A 512 -22.97 4.37 30.23
N PHE A 513 -23.00 5.38 29.36
CA PHE A 513 -22.30 5.32 28.08
C PHE A 513 -21.95 6.73 27.59
N ASP A 514 -20.97 6.81 26.70
CA ASP A 514 -20.59 8.03 26.00
C ASP A 514 -20.67 7.85 24.48
N ALA A 515 -20.90 8.96 23.78
CA ALA A 515 -21.01 8.98 22.33
C ALA A 515 -20.80 10.39 21.75
N LEU A 516 -20.42 10.42 20.47
CA LEU A 516 -20.31 11.65 19.68
C LEU A 516 -21.67 12.30 19.41
N ASN A 517 -21.70 13.63 19.40
CA ASN A 517 -22.89 14.42 19.06
C ASN A 517 -22.80 14.93 17.63
N LYS A 518 -23.76 14.59 16.77
CA LYS A 518 -23.76 15.07 15.37
C LYS A 518 -23.89 16.59 15.21
N PHE A 519 -24.35 17.29 16.25
CA PHE A 519 -24.49 18.75 16.28
C PHE A 519 -23.36 19.47 17.01
N GLY A 520 -22.25 18.79 17.33
CA GLY A 520 -21.07 19.43 17.89
C GLY A 520 -20.62 20.64 17.07
N LEU A 521 -20.33 21.78 17.72
CA LEU A 521 -19.99 23.03 17.02
C LEU A 521 -18.82 22.86 16.03
N GLN A 522 -17.84 22.03 16.36
CA GLN A 522 -16.69 21.78 15.49
C GLN A 522 -17.09 21.04 14.20
N TYR A 523 -18.04 20.12 14.30
CA TYR A 523 -18.57 19.39 13.15
C TYR A 523 -19.42 20.29 12.25
N LEU A 524 -20.18 21.22 12.84
CA LEU A 524 -20.92 22.25 12.10
C LEU A 524 -19.99 23.23 11.37
N LEU A 525 -18.74 23.37 11.84
CA LEU A 525 -17.69 24.13 11.15
C LEU A 525 -16.97 23.33 10.05
N GLY A 526 -17.34 22.06 9.84
CA GLY A 526 -16.72 21.18 8.85
C GLY A 526 -15.46 20.50 9.37
N GLU A 527 -15.40 20.17 10.67
CA GLU A 527 -14.39 19.24 11.19
C GLU A 527 -14.72 17.82 10.75
N ASN A 528 -13.70 17.07 10.36
CA ASN A 528 -13.85 15.67 10.01
C ASN A 528 -13.96 14.84 11.29
N VAL A 529 -14.92 13.92 11.33
CA VAL A 529 -15.05 12.94 12.41
C VAL A 529 -15.34 11.57 11.80
N ASP A 530 -14.42 10.63 12.00
CA ASP A 530 -14.47 9.27 11.45
C ASP A 530 -14.75 9.22 9.93
N GLY A 531 -14.18 10.15 9.19
CA GLY A 531 -14.34 10.26 7.73
C GLY A 531 -15.55 11.08 7.29
N LEU A 532 -16.46 11.44 8.19
CA LEU A 532 -17.60 12.32 7.91
C LEU A 532 -17.16 13.78 8.01
N GLN A 533 -17.31 14.55 6.94
CA GLN A 533 -17.08 15.99 6.93
C GLN A 533 -18.24 16.68 6.21
N ASP A 534 -18.74 17.78 6.76
CA ASP A 534 -19.80 18.61 6.17
C ASP A 534 -21.21 17.98 6.05
N TYR A 535 -21.42 16.71 6.45
CA TYR A 535 -22.75 16.07 6.43
C TYR A 535 -23.06 15.18 7.65
N VAL A 536 -22.22 15.19 8.68
CA VAL A 536 -22.47 14.42 9.92
C VAL A 536 -23.77 14.84 10.63
N TYR A 537 -24.15 16.11 10.54
CA TYR A 537 -25.35 16.68 11.18
C TYR A 537 -26.68 16.35 10.46
N LEU A 538 -26.64 15.62 9.34
CA LEU A 538 -27.85 15.16 8.64
C LEU A 538 -28.54 14.00 9.39
N GLU A 539 -29.70 13.58 8.88
CA GLU A 539 -30.33 12.32 9.31
C GLU A 539 -29.41 11.15 8.97
N SER A 540 -29.25 10.20 9.90
CA SER A 540 -28.16 9.22 9.85
C SER A 540 -28.16 8.34 8.59
N ASP A 541 -29.34 8.01 8.04
CA ASP A 541 -29.47 7.29 6.76
C ASP A 541 -28.94 8.11 5.56
N ILE A 542 -29.14 9.43 5.60
CA ILE A 542 -28.65 10.35 4.57
C ILE A 542 -27.13 10.51 4.70
N SER A 543 -26.63 10.75 5.91
CA SER A 543 -25.19 10.89 6.17
C SER A 543 -24.42 9.65 5.71
N LYS A 544 -24.97 8.47 6.02
CA LYS A 544 -24.44 7.18 5.57
C LYS A 544 -24.46 7.05 4.06
N SER A 545 -25.59 7.32 3.41
CA SER A 545 -25.71 7.21 1.95
C SER A 545 -24.70 8.09 1.22
N ILE A 546 -24.50 9.33 1.70
CA ILE A 546 -23.50 10.24 1.17
C ILE A 546 -22.09 9.67 1.37
N PHE A 547 -21.74 9.28 2.60
CA PHE A 547 -20.42 8.70 2.91
C PHE A 547 -20.08 7.50 2.02
N GLU A 548 -20.97 6.50 1.97
CA GLU A 548 -20.73 5.26 1.23
C GLU A 548 -20.65 5.52 -0.28
N THR A 549 -21.39 6.50 -0.80
CA THR A 549 -21.34 6.88 -2.22
C THR A 549 -20.07 7.63 -2.58
N GLU A 550 -19.62 8.56 -1.73
CA GLU A 550 -18.45 9.39 -2.00
C GLU A 550 -17.13 8.64 -1.80
N THR A 551 -17.06 7.75 -0.82
CA THR A 551 -15.82 7.07 -0.42
C THR A 551 -15.72 5.65 -0.98
N GLY A 552 -16.85 5.00 -1.25
CA GLY A 552 -16.90 3.55 -1.50
C GLY A 552 -16.64 2.70 -0.25
N GLU A 553 -16.50 3.31 0.93
CA GLU A 553 -16.28 2.64 2.22
C GLU A 553 -17.60 2.49 2.99
N LYS A 554 -17.65 1.57 3.97
CA LYS A 554 -18.82 1.40 4.86
C LYS A 554 -18.70 2.30 6.08
N LEU A 555 -19.79 2.97 6.45
CA LEU A 555 -19.81 3.83 7.64
C LEU A 555 -19.66 2.99 8.92
N LYS A 556 -18.72 3.38 9.79
CA LYS A 556 -18.36 2.64 11.02
C LYS A 556 -18.94 3.20 12.30
N THR A 557 -19.28 4.50 12.31
CA THR A 557 -19.80 5.17 13.49
C THR A 557 -21.11 5.88 13.17
N LEU A 558 -22.11 5.67 14.02
CA LEU A 558 -23.41 6.31 13.92
C LEU A 558 -23.52 7.41 14.97
N HIS A 559 -23.72 8.62 14.48
CA HIS A 559 -23.80 9.81 15.30
C HIS A 559 -25.26 10.20 15.52
N HIS A 560 -25.59 10.61 16.74
CA HIS A 560 -26.94 11.08 17.10
C HIS A 560 -26.84 12.44 17.79
N GLY A 561 -27.95 13.17 17.78
CA GLY A 561 -28.14 14.36 18.59
C GLY A 561 -28.63 13.99 19.98
N LYS A 562 -28.53 14.93 20.93
CA LYS A 562 -28.98 14.75 22.32
C LYS A 562 -30.40 14.17 22.43
N LYS A 563 -31.35 14.71 21.64
CA LYS A 563 -32.76 14.29 21.68
C LYS A 563 -32.95 12.85 21.18
N GLU A 564 -32.22 12.46 20.14
CA GLU A 564 -32.27 11.10 19.59
C GLU A 564 -31.72 10.08 20.62
N PHE A 565 -30.62 10.41 21.31
CA PHE A 565 -30.13 9.59 22.43
C PHE A 565 -31.16 9.45 23.54
N GLU A 566 -31.79 10.57 23.95
CA GLU A 566 -32.83 10.57 24.98
C GLU A 566 -34.01 9.67 24.61
N GLU A 567 -34.49 9.74 23.36
CA GLU A 567 -35.54 8.88 22.84
C GLU A 567 -35.14 7.39 22.84
N MET A 568 -33.90 7.06 22.44
CA MET A 568 -33.39 5.67 22.44
C MET A 568 -33.29 5.08 23.85
N ILE A 569 -32.81 5.86 24.82
CA ILE A 569 -32.69 5.46 26.23
C ILE A 569 -34.07 5.20 26.81
N LEU A 570 -35.00 6.15 26.68
CA LEU A 570 -36.37 6.03 27.20
C LEU A 570 -37.13 4.88 26.55
N LYS A 571 -36.94 4.65 25.25
CA LYS A 571 -37.54 3.52 24.52
C LYS A 571 -37.10 2.16 25.04
N SER A 572 -35.91 2.06 25.64
CA SER A 572 -35.42 0.81 26.24
C SER A 572 -36.00 0.54 27.63
N GLY A 573 -36.69 1.53 28.23
CA GLY A 573 -37.33 1.42 29.55
C GLY A 573 -36.62 2.15 30.69
N PHE A 574 -35.44 2.73 30.44
CA PHE A 574 -34.70 3.50 31.43
C PHE A 574 -35.42 4.77 31.86
N LYS A 575 -35.09 5.25 33.05
CA LYS A 575 -35.59 6.47 33.70
C LYS A 575 -34.41 7.31 34.20
N ASP A 576 -34.74 8.50 34.71
CA ASP A 576 -33.79 9.41 35.37
C ASP A 576 -32.52 9.66 34.53
N VAL A 577 -32.74 10.01 33.26
CA VAL A 577 -31.68 10.20 32.27
C VAL A 577 -30.96 11.53 32.50
N ASN A 578 -29.69 11.45 32.88
CA ASN A 578 -28.81 12.60 33.06
C ASN A 578 -27.82 12.70 31.88
N PHE A 579 -27.67 13.90 31.36
CA PHE A 579 -26.72 14.21 30.30
C PHE A 579 -25.60 15.10 30.81
N TYR A 580 -24.39 14.78 30.39
CA TYR A 580 -23.20 15.57 30.64
C TYR A 580 -22.54 15.92 29.31
N GLY A 581 -22.32 17.21 29.06
CA GLY A 581 -21.55 17.68 27.91
C GLY A 581 -20.06 17.47 28.17
N ASN A 582 -19.36 16.82 27.25
CA ASN A 582 -17.92 16.60 27.38
C ASN A 582 -17.14 17.79 26.82
N LEU A 583 -16.17 18.29 27.58
CA LEU A 583 -15.18 19.23 27.07
C LEU A 583 -14.03 18.47 26.41
N ARG A 584 -13.64 18.92 25.21
CA ARG A 584 -12.65 18.33 24.28
C ARG A 584 -13.16 17.21 23.38
N ASP A 585 -13.60 16.11 23.97
CA ASP A 585 -14.23 14.93 23.35
C ASP A 585 -14.34 13.83 24.41
N HIS A 586 -15.35 12.96 24.35
CA HIS A 586 -15.53 11.84 25.28
C HIS A 586 -14.40 10.80 25.29
N ARG A 587 -13.60 10.70 24.22
CA ARG A 587 -12.45 9.79 24.11
C ARG A 587 -11.28 10.20 25.01
N LEU A 588 -11.05 11.51 25.15
CA LEU A 588 -10.08 12.12 26.07
C LEU A 588 -10.73 13.30 26.81
N PRO A 589 -11.70 13.02 27.69
CA PRO A 589 -12.49 14.05 28.32
C PRO A 589 -11.63 14.85 29.29
N PHE A 590 -11.82 16.16 29.31
CA PHE A 590 -11.20 17.01 30.32
C PHE A 590 -12.12 17.25 31.50
N ALA A 591 -13.41 17.48 31.23
CA ALA A 591 -14.44 17.66 32.24
C ALA A 591 -15.83 17.36 31.67
N TRP A 592 -16.75 17.10 32.59
CA TRP A 592 -18.17 16.85 32.35
C TRP A 592 -19.00 18.04 32.81
N VAL A 593 -19.83 18.57 31.92
CA VAL A 593 -20.74 19.67 32.19
C VAL A 593 -22.13 19.11 32.43
N ASP A 594 -22.62 19.16 33.66
CA ASP A 594 -23.99 18.76 33.97
C ASP A 594 -25.01 19.60 33.19
N LEU A 595 -25.81 18.94 32.35
CA LEU A 595 -26.82 19.56 31.49
C LEU A 595 -28.23 19.54 32.08
N SER A 596 -28.38 19.12 33.34
CA SER A 596 -29.65 19.22 34.09
C SER A 596 -30.17 20.66 34.18
N THR A 597 -29.25 21.63 34.16
CA THR A 597 -29.57 23.06 34.08
C THR A 597 -28.62 23.78 33.13
N ASN A 598 -29.10 24.88 32.52
CA ASN A 598 -28.25 25.68 31.63
C ASN A 598 -27.14 26.47 32.36
N LYS A 599 -27.16 26.52 33.69
CA LYS A 599 -26.20 27.32 34.47
C LYS A 599 -24.77 26.82 34.30
N SER A 600 -24.56 25.50 34.24
CA SER A 600 -23.25 24.89 34.03
C SER A 600 -22.69 25.24 32.65
N SER A 601 -23.52 25.14 31.61
CA SER A 601 -23.15 25.53 30.25
C SER A 601 -22.88 27.03 30.12
N MET A 602 -23.67 27.88 30.79
CA MET A 602 -23.39 29.32 30.85
C MET A 602 -22.08 29.62 31.60
N PHE A 603 -21.78 28.88 32.67
CA PHE A 603 -20.49 29.00 33.36
C PHE A 603 -19.35 28.64 32.42
N VAL A 604 -19.46 27.51 31.73
CA VAL A 604 -18.48 27.06 30.73
C VAL A 604 -18.27 28.11 29.64
N ALA A 605 -19.34 28.56 28.98
CA ALA A 605 -19.29 29.54 27.90
C ALA A 605 -18.64 30.88 28.31
N ASN A 606 -18.70 31.24 29.59
CA ASN A 606 -18.16 32.50 30.12
C ASN A 606 -16.80 32.37 30.80
N ASN A 607 -16.36 31.16 31.16
CA ASN A 607 -15.18 30.96 32.03
C ASN A 607 -14.14 29.98 31.48
N LEU A 608 -14.49 29.11 30.52
CA LEU A 608 -13.54 28.20 29.92
C LEU A 608 -12.90 28.83 28.69
N TYR A 609 -11.85 29.60 28.95
CA TYR A 609 -11.15 30.33 27.90
C TYR A 609 -10.22 29.46 27.04
N PHE A 610 -9.79 28.26 27.46
CA PHE A 610 -8.82 27.46 26.70
C PHE A 610 -8.85 25.95 27.05
N LEU A 611 -9.80 25.21 26.49
CA LEU A 611 -9.58 23.78 26.22
C LEU A 611 -9.70 23.60 24.73
N ASP A 612 -8.59 23.27 24.10
CA ASP A 612 -8.55 22.95 22.68
C ASP A 612 -9.39 21.68 22.46
N GLU A 613 -10.45 21.81 21.67
CA GLU A 613 -11.12 20.66 21.08
C GLU A 613 -10.12 19.93 20.17
N PHE A 614 -10.36 18.64 19.96
CA PHE A 614 -9.41 17.78 19.26
C PHE A 614 -10.00 17.30 17.93
N ASP A 615 -9.22 17.45 16.87
CA ASP A 615 -9.50 16.82 15.58
C ASP A 615 -9.10 15.35 15.70
N THR A 616 -10.11 14.51 15.85
CA THR A 616 -9.91 13.08 16.11
C THR A 616 -9.51 12.31 14.87
N SER A 617 -9.79 12.84 13.68
CA SER A 617 -9.38 12.23 12.41
C SER A 617 -7.90 12.48 12.15
N ASN A 618 -7.40 13.68 12.46
CA ASN A 618 -5.98 14.01 12.30
C ASN A 618 -5.14 13.76 13.55
N GLN A 619 -5.76 13.36 14.66
CA GLN A 619 -5.09 13.13 15.95
C GLN A 619 -4.32 14.37 16.44
N THR A 620 -4.86 15.57 16.17
CA THR A 620 -4.27 16.87 16.53
C THR A 620 -5.30 17.79 17.17
N SER A 621 -4.90 18.95 17.68
CA SER A 621 -5.85 20.00 18.06
C SER A 621 -6.72 20.41 16.87
N SER A 622 -8.00 20.69 17.13
CA SER A 622 -8.94 21.19 16.13
C SER A 622 -8.40 22.47 15.48
N LYS A 623 -8.42 22.52 14.14
CA LYS A 623 -8.09 23.74 13.38
C LYS A 623 -9.10 24.87 13.62
N TYR A 624 -10.23 24.56 14.26
CA TYR A 624 -11.31 25.50 14.54
C TYR A 624 -11.31 26.03 15.97
N ASN A 625 -10.33 25.68 16.81
CA ASN A 625 -10.29 26.09 18.22
C ASN A 625 -10.48 27.60 18.43
N GLU A 626 -9.85 28.45 17.61
CA GLU A 626 -10.06 29.90 17.71
C GLU A 626 -11.51 30.33 17.42
N LYS A 627 -12.19 29.69 16.46
CA LYS A 627 -13.59 29.97 16.17
C LYS A 627 -14.50 29.43 17.28
N LEU A 628 -14.22 28.23 17.77
CA LEU A 628 -15.01 27.56 18.80
C LEU A 628 -15.08 28.40 20.09
N LYS A 629 -13.98 29.07 20.48
CA LYS A 629 -13.96 30.03 21.60
C LYS A 629 -15.06 31.08 21.51
N HIS A 630 -15.28 31.63 20.31
CA HIS A 630 -16.32 32.63 20.10
C HIS A 630 -17.71 32.02 20.00
N LEU A 631 -17.82 30.85 19.36
CA LEU A 631 -19.10 30.18 19.15
C LEU A 631 -19.70 29.64 20.45
N TYR A 632 -18.90 29.10 21.37
CA TYR A 632 -19.39 28.64 22.68
C TYR A 632 -20.06 29.78 23.45
N LYS A 633 -19.51 30.99 23.37
CA LYS A 633 -20.11 32.20 23.95
C LYS A 633 -21.39 32.62 23.23
N ILE A 634 -21.36 32.68 21.89
CA ILE A 634 -22.51 33.08 21.06
C ILE A 634 -23.70 32.13 21.29
N PHE A 635 -23.44 30.83 21.31
CA PHE A 635 -24.45 29.80 21.49
C PHE A 635 -24.63 29.39 22.96
N SER A 636 -24.19 30.19 23.93
CA SER A 636 -24.22 29.83 25.36
C SER A 636 -25.59 29.35 25.86
N GLU A 637 -26.69 29.91 25.35
CA GLU A 637 -28.06 29.47 25.70
C GLU A 637 -28.44 28.11 25.07
N HIS A 638 -27.87 27.78 23.92
CA HIS A 638 -28.13 26.56 23.15
C HIS A 638 -27.03 25.49 23.31
N LEU A 639 -25.94 25.83 24.00
CA LEU A 639 -24.75 25.01 24.17
C LEU A 639 -25.03 23.59 24.69
N PRO A 640 -26.04 23.33 25.56
CA PRO A 640 -26.40 21.97 25.95
C PRO A 640 -26.68 20.99 24.79
N ASN A 641 -27.00 21.48 23.58
CA ASN A 641 -27.22 20.64 22.40
C ASN A 641 -26.03 20.58 21.44
N LEU A 642 -24.95 21.31 21.74
CA LEU A 642 -23.89 21.64 20.78
C LEU A 642 -22.48 21.25 21.25
N TYR A 643 -22.34 20.57 22.38
CA TYR A 643 -21.08 19.92 22.78
C TYR A 643 -20.68 18.86 21.74
N SER A 644 -19.38 18.60 21.57
CA SER A 644 -18.86 17.62 20.60
C SER A 644 -19.27 16.18 20.90
N SER A 645 -19.56 15.88 22.17
CA SER A 645 -19.98 14.56 22.63
C SER A 645 -20.70 14.65 23.99
N TYR A 646 -21.40 13.57 24.35
CA TYR A 646 -22.11 13.44 25.61
C TYR A 646 -21.67 12.20 26.37
N SER A 647 -21.68 12.30 27.69
CA SER A 647 -21.75 11.16 28.61
C SER A 647 -23.15 11.11 29.21
N MET A 648 -23.72 9.92 29.29
CA MET A 648 -25.12 9.70 29.66
C MET A 648 -25.19 8.69 30.79
N VAL A 649 -26.02 9.00 31.78
CA VAL A 649 -26.31 8.12 32.93
C VAL A 649 -27.82 7.90 33.01
N ALA A 650 -28.27 6.66 33.15
CA ALA A 650 -29.69 6.33 33.25
C ALA A 650 -29.93 5.17 34.24
N GLN A 651 -31.10 5.12 34.85
CA GLN A 651 -31.48 4.10 35.84
C GLN A 651 -32.58 3.16 35.32
N LYS A 652 -32.53 1.89 35.72
CA LYS A 652 -33.51 0.87 35.32
C LYS A 652 -34.86 0.99 36.04
#